data_AF-A0AAN9BJU6-F1
#
_entry.id   AF-A0AAN9BJU6-F1
#
_cell.length_a   1.000
_cell.length_b   1.000
_cell.length_c   1.000
_cell.angle_alpha   90.00
_cell.angle_beta   90.00
_cell.angle_gamma   90.00
#
_symmetry.space_group_name_H-M   'P 1'
#
loop_
_entity.id
_entity.type
_entity.pdbx_description
1 polymer ?
#
loop_
_entity_poly.entity_id
_entity_poly.type
_entity_poly.pdbx_seq_one_letter_code
_entity_poly.pdbx_strand_id
1 'polypeptide(L)'
;MAVLGSVPRPPTSQDIFIQLFQPGSRNLPPCGKSAHVELYISQCQADIKALKPKPIKQSNLSESELVALKSLQQRSDIVIKPADKGGAVVVWDRGMYIQEANRQLHNTTAYQSPTEPTLLSDKKLIAQTIKTAVTQNKLPPTAKHLNKSQVQQPKLYLLPKIHKPDSPGRPIVSACSCPTEHLSQYLDHLLQPIVQTLPSYIKDTTHALHLLGEINNNPSFHPNLLFTMDVCSLYTSIPHSDGLQALQFFLDNRSVRDPPTPILLRLAELVLTLNTFEFDGQVFHQISGVAMGTKMGPSYACLFMGHLESQIRSTYTGPQPELCKRYIDDCLGATSLSLSDLTDYIHFVSNYHPSIKFTFDISPSAVAFLDLNISLSDSILSTSVHYKDTDAHTYLTFHSSHPSSTIRSIPFSQFLRLRRICSDTDDFEEKAAEMSDFFLQRDYPSSLLNVALHKVRCIPRQVALQPSSTSDRSDRPVAVLTHHPHNLPVRHILKTNWFILKSSPSVGETFSLPPLLASRRDCNLRDSLVRSSLRSPVPLQPGTHACQNPRCHTCPHICHSTTLTGPQKDFNIKRTFSCTSRNLIYAISCLKCPKVLYIGETERTLSTRFTEHLADIRHRRCRSVAQHFNSSNHTSLDARVKGVWQMYSTSTDRKQVESDFILSLGTSTPDGLNAKM
;
A
#
# COMPACT_ATOMS: atom_id res chain seq x y z
N MET A 1 18.66 10.73 -6.02
CA MET A 1 19.45 9.84 -6.90
C MET A 1 18.50 9.18 -7.88
N ALA A 2 18.82 9.21 -9.17
CA ALA A 2 18.10 8.41 -10.17
C ALA A 2 18.35 6.93 -9.89
N VAL A 3 17.29 6.15 -9.67
CA VAL A 3 17.39 4.70 -9.58
C VAL A 3 16.98 4.16 -10.94
N LEU A 4 17.93 3.53 -11.64
CA LEU A 4 17.60 2.69 -12.77
C LEU A 4 16.72 1.55 -12.23
N GLY A 5 15.44 1.60 -12.57
CA GLY A 5 14.50 0.55 -12.26
C GLY A 5 14.82 -0.69 -13.10
N SER A 6 14.29 -1.81 -12.63
CA SER A 6 14.46 -3.17 -13.15
C SER A 6 14.53 -3.27 -14.67
N VAL A 7 15.52 -4.01 -15.16
CA VAL A 7 15.38 -4.81 -16.38
C VAL A 7 14.37 -5.93 -16.07
N PRO A 8 13.30 -6.13 -16.86
CA PRO A 8 12.45 -7.30 -16.74
C PRO A 8 13.33 -8.56 -16.79
N ARG A 9 13.07 -9.53 -15.93
CA ARG A 9 13.76 -10.82 -16.07
C ARG A 9 13.43 -11.37 -17.46
N PRO A 10 14.39 -11.96 -18.19
CA PRO A 10 14.01 -12.95 -19.20
C PRO A 10 13.14 -14.02 -18.52
N PRO A 11 12.26 -14.73 -19.25
CA PRO A 11 11.27 -15.66 -18.70
C PRO A 11 11.87 -16.93 -18.02
N THR A 12 13.09 -16.87 -17.49
CA THR A 12 13.86 -18.01 -17.01
C THR A 12 13.78 -18.28 -15.50
N SER A 13 13.10 -17.46 -14.69
CA SER A 13 12.79 -17.88 -13.30
C SER A 13 11.34 -18.36 -13.20
N GLN A 14 11.12 -19.67 -13.33
CA GLN A 14 9.86 -20.35 -12.99
C GLN A 14 9.52 -20.28 -11.48
N ASP A 15 10.40 -19.72 -10.65
CA ASP A 15 10.21 -19.65 -9.21
C ASP A 15 9.34 -18.45 -8.78
N ILE A 16 8.10 -18.77 -8.43
CA ILE A 16 7.07 -17.86 -7.93
C ILE A 16 7.51 -17.07 -6.68
N PHE A 17 8.27 -17.66 -5.76
CA PHE A 17 8.70 -16.98 -4.54
C PHE A 17 9.74 -15.90 -4.84
N ILE A 18 10.60 -16.17 -5.82
CA ILE A 18 11.58 -15.21 -6.30
C ILE A 18 10.88 -14.08 -7.09
N GLN A 19 9.81 -14.37 -7.83
CA GLN A 19 9.02 -13.35 -8.53
C GLN A 19 8.24 -12.44 -7.58
N LEU A 20 7.64 -12.99 -6.53
CA LEU A 20 6.79 -12.25 -5.60
C LEU A 20 7.58 -11.47 -4.54
N PHE A 21 8.71 -12.01 -4.06
CA PHE A 21 9.34 -11.54 -2.81
C PHE A 21 10.80 -11.14 -2.93
N GLN A 22 11.49 -11.44 -4.04
CA GLN A 22 12.74 -10.73 -4.24
C GLN A 22 12.39 -9.28 -4.54
N PRO A 23 12.97 -8.31 -3.79
CA PRO A 23 12.94 -6.91 -4.21
C PRO A 23 13.40 -6.93 -5.66
N GLY A 24 12.56 -6.43 -6.57
CA GLY A 24 12.86 -6.41 -8.00
C GLY A 24 14.33 -6.03 -8.12
N SER A 25 15.15 -7.02 -8.47
CA SER A 25 16.58 -6.85 -8.35
C SER A 25 16.87 -5.60 -9.13
N ARG A 26 17.65 -4.70 -8.53
CA ARG A 26 18.40 -3.70 -9.27
C ARG A 26 19.24 -4.54 -10.24
N ASN A 27 18.66 -4.96 -11.36
CA ASN A 27 19.31 -5.64 -12.48
C ASN A 27 20.11 -4.59 -13.23
N LEU A 28 20.81 -3.74 -12.49
CA LEU A 28 22.12 -3.35 -12.94
C LEU A 28 22.89 -4.68 -13.00
N PRO A 29 23.56 -5.00 -14.11
CA PRO A 29 24.53 -6.07 -14.08
C PRO A 29 25.39 -5.87 -12.82
N PRO A 30 25.72 -6.93 -12.07
CA PRO A 30 26.67 -6.84 -10.97
C PRO A 30 27.85 -6.00 -11.44
N CYS A 31 28.26 -5.01 -10.65
CA CYS A 31 29.42 -4.18 -10.94
C CYS A 31 30.57 -5.11 -11.38
N GLY A 32 31.05 -4.93 -12.60
CA GLY A 32 32.10 -5.71 -13.24
C GLY A 32 31.69 -6.57 -14.45
N LYS A 33 30.41 -6.67 -14.85
CA LYS A 33 30.01 -7.56 -15.98
C LYS A 33 29.96 -6.93 -17.37
N SER A 34 29.88 -5.59 -17.51
CA SER A 34 29.93 -4.92 -18.81
C SER A 34 30.45 -3.49 -18.70
N ALA A 35 31.64 -3.25 -19.27
CA ALA A 35 32.29 -1.94 -19.28
C ALA A 35 31.42 -0.87 -19.97
N HIS A 36 30.65 -1.24 -21.00
CA HIS A 36 29.77 -0.32 -21.73
C HIS A 36 28.59 0.14 -20.86
N VAL A 37 28.02 -0.76 -20.06
CA VAL A 37 26.94 -0.42 -19.13
C VAL A 37 27.44 0.50 -18.02
N GLU A 38 28.63 0.22 -17.49
CA GLU A 38 29.26 1.07 -16.47
C GLU A 38 29.63 2.45 -17.00
N LEU A 39 30.17 2.51 -18.22
CA LEU A 39 30.48 3.77 -18.89
C LEU A 39 29.21 4.60 -19.12
N TYR A 40 28.13 3.97 -19.61
CA TYR A 40 26.84 4.62 -19.79
C TYR A 40 26.30 5.21 -18.48
N ILE A 41 26.33 4.42 -17.40
CA ILE A 41 25.86 4.85 -16.09
C ILE A 41 26.72 6.00 -15.56
N SER A 42 28.04 5.86 -15.64
CA SER A 42 28.99 6.86 -15.14
C SER A 42 28.85 8.18 -15.88
N GLN A 43 28.71 8.15 -17.21
CA GLN A 43 28.49 9.34 -18.03
C GLN A 43 27.14 9.99 -17.72
N CYS A 44 26.06 9.20 -17.63
CA CYS A 44 24.76 9.74 -17.23
C CYS A 44 24.81 10.38 -15.84
N GLN A 45 25.51 9.78 -14.88
CA GLN A 45 25.68 10.35 -13.54
C GLN A 45 26.50 11.64 -13.56
N ALA A 46 27.57 11.71 -14.34
CA ALA A 46 28.38 12.91 -14.50
C ALA A 46 27.56 14.06 -15.09
N ASP A 47 26.83 13.82 -16.18
CA ASP A 47 25.99 14.81 -16.84
C ASP A 47 24.84 15.27 -15.93
N ILE A 48 24.22 14.35 -15.18
CA ILE A 48 23.18 14.69 -14.20
C ILE A 48 23.76 15.57 -13.09
N LYS A 49 24.97 15.29 -12.60
CA LYS A 49 25.65 16.12 -11.59
C LYS A 49 26.05 17.49 -12.14
N ALA A 50 26.33 17.60 -13.43
CA ALA A 50 26.64 18.86 -14.10
C ALA A 50 25.39 19.74 -14.32
N LEU A 51 24.18 19.19 -14.18
CA LEU A 51 22.95 19.98 -14.24
C LEU A 51 22.94 21.05 -13.15
N LYS A 52 22.72 22.30 -13.56
CA LYS A 52 22.47 23.44 -12.67
C LYS A 52 20.99 23.80 -12.70
N PRO A 53 20.12 23.10 -11.94
CA PRO A 53 18.69 23.41 -11.95
C PRO A 53 18.47 24.83 -11.42
N LYS A 54 17.62 25.59 -12.10
CA LYS A 54 17.16 26.89 -11.58
C LYS A 54 16.31 26.62 -10.33
N PRO A 55 16.44 27.41 -9.24
CA PRO A 55 15.57 27.25 -8.09
C PRO A 55 14.13 27.59 -8.47
N ILE A 56 13.19 26.67 -8.21
CA ILE A 56 11.75 26.96 -8.30
C ILE A 56 11.40 27.81 -7.09
N LYS A 57 10.98 29.05 -7.31
CA LYS A 57 10.62 30.00 -6.24
C LYS A 57 9.19 29.83 -5.71
N GLN A 58 8.33 29.05 -6.38
CA GLN A 58 6.92 28.96 -6.06
C GLN A 58 6.56 27.58 -5.51
N SER A 59 6.20 27.56 -4.23
CA SER A 59 5.46 26.46 -3.61
C SER A 59 4.05 26.42 -4.21
N ASN A 60 3.48 25.22 -4.35
CA ASN A 60 2.07 25.04 -4.72
C ASN A 60 1.11 25.36 -3.57
N LEU A 61 1.66 25.71 -2.41
CA LEU A 61 0.96 26.21 -1.23
C LEU A 61 1.45 27.62 -0.92
N SER A 62 0.51 28.53 -0.65
CA SER A 62 0.77 29.85 -0.07
C SER A 62 1.40 29.74 1.32
N GLU A 63 1.95 30.85 1.82
CA GLU A 63 2.52 30.89 3.16
C GLU A 63 1.48 30.59 4.25
N SER A 64 0.26 31.12 4.11
CA SER A 64 -0.86 30.84 5.02
C SER A 64 -1.26 29.36 5.01
N GLU A 65 -1.31 28.72 3.83
CA GLU A 65 -1.58 27.28 3.72
C GLU A 65 -0.46 26.42 4.33
N LEU A 66 0.80 26.83 4.19
CA LEU A 66 1.92 26.15 4.83
C LEU A 66 1.86 26.24 6.36
N VAL A 67 1.48 27.40 6.89
CA VAL A 67 1.25 27.59 8.34
C VAL A 67 0.06 26.75 8.80
N ALA A 68 -1.06 26.77 8.07
CA ALA A 68 -2.24 25.96 8.37
C ALA A 68 -1.93 24.46 8.33
N LEU A 69 -1.17 24.00 7.33
CA LEU A 69 -0.71 22.62 7.22
C LEU A 69 0.12 22.20 8.44
N LYS A 70 1.07 23.04 8.88
CA LYS A 70 1.87 22.78 10.09
C LYS A 70 0.99 22.73 11.34
N SER A 71 0.01 23.61 11.46
CA SER A 71 -0.95 23.63 12.58
C SER A 71 -1.81 22.36 12.60
N LEU A 72 -2.41 21.97 11.47
CA LEU A 72 -3.15 20.73 11.33
C LEU A 72 -2.29 19.50 11.60
N GLN A 73 -1.03 19.53 11.17
CA GLN A 73 -0.03 18.51 11.50
C GLN A 73 0.39 18.54 12.97
N GLN A 74 -0.11 19.40 13.84
CA GLN A 74 0.22 19.38 15.27
C GLN A 74 -0.99 19.02 16.13
N ARG A 75 -2.20 19.23 15.63
CA ARG A 75 -3.45 18.85 16.31
C ARG A 75 -3.50 17.35 16.67
N SER A 76 -3.87 17.09 17.91
CA SER A 76 -4.08 15.76 18.49
C SER A 76 -5.53 15.52 18.89
N ASP A 77 -6.38 16.55 18.81
CA ASP A 77 -7.80 16.55 19.11
C ASP A 77 -8.67 16.09 17.92
N ILE A 78 -8.10 16.04 16.72
CA ILE A 78 -8.77 15.58 15.49
C ILE A 78 -8.04 14.42 14.82
N VAL A 79 -8.79 13.65 14.03
CA VAL A 79 -8.30 12.57 13.16
C VAL A 79 -8.76 12.87 11.74
N ILE A 80 -7.81 12.95 10.80
CA ILE A 80 -8.09 13.21 9.38
C ILE A 80 -7.99 11.91 8.60
N LYS A 81 -9.04 11.55 7.86
CA LYS A 81 -9.14 10.32 7.05
C LYS A 81 -9.81 10.61 5.71
N PRO A 82 -9.45 9.87 4.64
CA PRO A 82 -10.32 9.82 3.47
C PRO A 82 -11.64 9.14 3.85
N ALA A 83 -12.74 9.59 3.27
CA ALA A 83 -14.00 8.88 3.31
C ALA A 83 -13.86 7.51 2.62
N ASP A 84 -14.69 6.55 3.05
CA ASP A 84 -14.70 5.20 2.50
C ASP A 84 -15.08 5.17 1.01
N LYS A 85 -16.00 6.04 0.59
CA LYS A 85 -16.48 6.21 -0.79
C LYS A 85 -16.63 7.71 -1.10
N GLY A 86 -16.60 8.09 -2.39
CA GLY A 86 -16.87 9.46 -2.85
C GLY A 86 -15.70 10.45 -2.78
N GLY A 87 -14.47 10.02 -2.45
CA GLY A 87 -13.26 10.85 -2.56
C GLY A 87 -13.12 12.00 -1.54
N ALA A 88 -14.11 12.23 -0.69
CA ALA A 88 -14.08 13.28 0.33
C ALA A 88 -13.01 13.06 1.41
N VAL A 89 -12.63 14.14 2.09
CA VAL A 89 -11.76 14.13 3.28
C VAL A 89 -12.61 14.43 4.51
N VAL A 90 -12.48 13.60 5.54
CA VAL A 90 -13.23 13.73 6.79
C VAL A 90 -12.28 14.17 7.90
N VAL A 91 -12.70 15.20 8.63
CA VAL A 91 -12.07 15.65 9.87
C VAL A 91 -12.96 15.22 11.02
N TRP A 92 -12.49 14.26 11.81
CA TRP A 92 -13.26 13.67 12.90
C TRP A 92 -12.72 14.12 14.25
N ASP A 93 -13.58 14.42 15.22
CA ASP A 93 -13.17 14.51 16.62
C ASP A 93 -12.49 13.21 17.08
N ARG A 94 -11.36 13.32 17.80
CA ARG A 94 -10.60 12.15 18.23
C ARG A 94 -11.40 11.27 19.20
N GLY A 95 -12.18 11.86 20.10
CA GLY A 95 -13.00 11.13 21.06
C GLY A 95 -14.06 10.29 20.35
N MET A 96 -14.81 10.89 19.44
CA MET A 96 -15.81 10.17 18.62
C MET A 96 -15.19 9.06 17.76
N TYR A 97 -14.03 9.32 17.15
CA TYR A 97 -13.32 8.31 16.36
C TYR A 97 -12.93 7.09 17.20
N ILE A 98 -12.42 7.31 18.43
CA ILE A 98 -12.06 6.24 19.35
C ILE A 98 -13.30 5.50 19.83
N GLN A 99 -14.38 6.22 20.15
CA GLN A 99 -15.65 5.62 20.55
C GLN A 99 -16.22 4.70 19.47
N GLU A 100 -16.21 5.13 18.21
CA GLU A 100 -16.69 4.30 17.10
C GLU A 100 -15.83 3.06 16.87
N ALA A 101 -14.50 3.18 16.98
CA ALA A 101 -13.61 2.02 16.89
C ALA A 101 -13.87 1.03 18.03
N ASN A 102 -14.02 1.54 19.25
CA ASN A 102 -14.32 0.74 20.42
C ASN A 102 -15.70 0.07 20.31
N ARG A 103 -16.72 0.75 19.80
CA ARG A 103 -18.05 0.14 19.56
C ARG A 103 -17.93 -1.16 18.74
N GLN A 104 -17.01 -1.24 17.79
CA GLN A 104 -16.75 -2.44 16.99
C GLN A 104 -15.81 -3.44 17.70
N LEU A 105 -14.75 -2.95 18.34
CA LEU A 105 -13.73 -3.79 18.99
C LEU A 105 -14.21 -4.47 20.28
N HIS A 106 -15.27 -3.96 20.92
CA HIS A 106 -15.89 -4.60 22.08
C HIS A 106 -16.81 -5.78 21.70
N ASN A 107 -16.95 -6.11 20.40
CA ASN A 107 -17.62 -7.33 19.99
C ASN A 107 -16.77 -8.56 20.34
N THR A 108 -17.07 -9.18 21.48
CA THR A 108 -16.36 -10.35 22.02
C THR A 108 -16.48 -11.61 21.17
N THR A 109 -17.42 -11.67 20.22
CA THR A 109 -17.53 -12.78 19.26
C THR A 109 -16.48 -12.69 18.14
N ALA A 110 -15.95 -11.50 17.88
CA ALA A 110 -15.01 -11.24 16.79
C ALA A 110 -13.62 -10.86 17.28
N TYR A 111 -13.50 -10.26 18.47
CA TYR A 111 -12.25 -9.74 19.01
C TYR A 111 -12.04 -10.13 20.47
N GLN A 112 -10.76 -10.31 20.83
CA GLN A 112 -10.32 -10.50 22.21
C GLN A 112 -9.03 -9.72 22.48
N SER A 113 -8.75 -9.41 23.74
CA SER A 113 -7.46 -8.86 24.15
C SER A 113 -6.48 -10.01 24.42
N PRO A 114 -5.33 -10.09 23.71
CA PRO A 114 -4.34 -11.11 24.00
C PRO A 114 -3.67 -10.84 25.35
N THR A 115 -3.38 -11.91 26.09
CA THR A 115 -2.70 -11.85 27.39
C THR A 115 -1.22 -11.49 27.28
N GLU A 116 -0.58 -11.81 26.15
CA GLU A 116 0.85 -11.59 25.90
C GLU A 116 1.11 -11.02 24.49
N PRO A 117 2.22 -10.28 24.28
CA PRO A 117 2.61 -9.80 22.95
C PRO A 117 2.89 -10.95 21.97
N THR A 118 2.11 -11.06 20.89
CA THR A 118 2.19 -12.21 19.97
C THR A 118 3.17 -12.04 18.80
N LEU A 119 3.61 -10.82 18.49
CA LEU A 119 4.36 -10.53 17.25
C LEU A 119 5.58 -11.45 17.03
N LEU A 120 6.34 -11.72 18.09
CA LEU A 120 7.53 -12.59 18.01
C LEU A 120 7.17 -14.07 18.00
N SER A 121 6.14 -14.50 18.73
CA SER A 121 5.66 -15.89 18.70
C SER A 121 5.06 -16.23 17.34
N ASP A 122 4.27 -15.33 16.76
CA ASP A 122 3.64 -15.48 15.44
C ASP A 122 4.70 -15.64 14.36
N LYS A 123 5.74 -14.78 14.39
CA LYS A 123 6.89 -14.89 13.48
C LYS A 123 7.61 -16.23 13.64
N LYS A 124 7.83 -16.70 14.88
CA LYS A 124 8.48 -17.99 15.14
C LYS A 124 7.65 -19.16 14.60
N LEU A 125 6.34 -19.14 14.82
CA LEU A 125 5.41 -20.17 14.35
C LEU A 125 5.38 -20.25 12.82
N ILE A 126 5.32 -19.10 12.15
CA ILE A 126 5.40 -19.02 10.69
C ILE A 126 6.73 -19.59 10.19
N ALA A 127 7.85 -19.17 10.77
CA ALA A 127 9.17 -19.64 10.39
C ALA A 127 9.32 -21.16 10.57
N GLN A 128 8.82 -21.71 11.68
CA GLN A 128 8.81 -23.15 11.94
C GLN A 128 7.93 -23.90 10.94
N THR A 129 6.72 -23.40 10.65
CA THR A 129 5.81 -24.01 9.69
C THR A 129 6.44 -24.08 8.29
N ILE A 130 7.03 -22.98 7.82
CA ILE A 130 7.72 -22.94 6.52
C ILE A 130 8.92 -23.90 6.52
N LYS A 131 9.73 -23.89 7.57
CA LYS A 131 10.90 -24.79 7.68
C LYS A 131 10.48 -26.25 7.59
N THR A 132 9.46 -26.65 8.35
CA THR A 132 8.92 -28.02 8.32
C THR A 132 8.39 -28.39 6.94
N ALA A 133 7.64 -27.49 6.29
CA ALA A 133 7.11 -27.73 4.96
C ALA A 133 8.22 -27.91 3.90
N VAL A 134 9.30 -27.13 3.99
CA VAL A 134 10.47 -27.27 3.12
C VAL A 134 11.22 -28.58 3.39
N THR A 135 11.45 -28.93 4.66
CA THR A 135 12.12 -30.20 5.03
C THR A 135 11.31 -31.42 4.60
N GLN A 136 9.98 -31.31 4.58
CA GLN A 136 9.07 -32.37 4.09
C GLN A 136 8.83 -32.32 2.57
N ASN A 137 9.57 -31.50 1.81
CA ASN A 137 9.40 -31.30 0.36
C ASN A 137 7.96 -30.91 -0.07
N LYS A 138 7.17 -30.29 0.83
CA LYS A 138 5.83 -29.76 0.53
C LYS A 138 5.87 -28.35 -0.05
N LEU A 139 7.00 -27.66 0.14
CA LEU A 139 7.30 -26.35 -0.44
C LEU A 139 8.76 -26.35 -0.90
N PRO A 140 9.10 -25.62 -1.97
CA PRO A 140 10.48 -25.53 -2.43
C PRO A 140 11.36 -24.73 -1.45
N PRO A 141 12.69 -24.88 -1.48
CA PRO A 141 13.61 -24.16 -0.59
C PRO A 141 13.49 -22.62 -0.64
N THR A 142 13.03 -22.08 -1.76
CA THR A 142 12.80 -20.65 -1.97
C THR A 142 11.58 -20.12 -1.24
N ALA A 143 10.70 -21.00 -0.74
CA ALA A 143 9.59 -20.63 0.16
C ALA A 143 10.08 -19.98 1.47
N LYS A 144 11.38 -20.05 1.79
CA LYS A 144 11.99 -19.24 2.88
C LYS A 144 11.69 -17.74 2.75
N HIS A 145 11.43 -17.24 1.54
CA HIS A 145 11.05 -15.84 1.29
C HIS A 145 9.65 -15.47 1.82
N LEU A 146 8.81 -16.46 2.13
CA LEU A 146 7.56 -16.24 2.87
C LEU A 146 7.81 -15.73 4.29
N ASN A 147 8.97 -16.05 4.88
CA ASN A 147 9.34 -15.56 6.20
C ASN A 147 9.92 -14.14 6.10
N LYS A 148 9.19 -13.15 6.61
CA LYS A 148 9.61 -11.75 6.57
C LYS A 148 10.69 -11.47 7.63
N SER A 149 11.80 -10.88 7.20
CA SER A 149 12.94 -10.57 8.09
C SER A 149 12.59 -9.51 9.15
N GLN A 150 11.91 -8.45 8.74
CA GLN A 150 11.44 -7.37 9.61
C GLN A 150 9.90 -7.34 9.63
N VAL A 151 9.34 -7.43 10.84
CA VAL A 151 7.89 -7.40 11.06
C VAL A 151 7.53 -6.24 11.98
N GLN A 152 6.33 -5.70 11.80
CA GLN A 152 5.74 -4.64 12.61
C GLN A 152 4.36 -5.08 13.09
N GLN A 153 3.95 -4.58 14.26
CA GLN A 153 2.58 -4.77 14.75
C GLN A 153 1.62 -4.04 13.79
N PRO A 154 0.64 -4.74 13.21
CA PRO A 154 -0.41 -4.11 12.42
C PRO A 154 -1.16 -3.06 13.24
N LYS A 155 -1.66 -2.02 12.57
CA LYS A 155 -2.44 -0.95 13.19
C LYS A 155 -3.84 -0.91 12.59
N LEU A 156 -4.85 -0.83 13.44
CA LEU A 156 -6.22 -0.60 12.99
C LEU A 156 -6.47 0.89 12.75
N TYR A 157 -7.23 1.20 11.70
CA TYR A 157 -7.80 2.52 11.49
C TYR A 157 -9.17 2.43 10.83
N LEU A 158 -9.96 3.49 10.97
CA LEU A 158 -11.29 3.60 10.38
C LEU A 158 -11.28 4.48 9.13
N LEU A 159 -12.10 4.11 8.15
CA LEU A 159 -12.51 4.98 7.03
C LEU A 159 -13.99 5.34 7.20
N PRO A 160 -14.36 6.62 7.36
CA PRO A 160 -15.75 7.00 7.62
C PRO A 160 -16.66 6.71 6.42
N LYS A 161 -17.76 5.99 6.66
CA LYS A 161 -18.78 5.69 5.64
C LYS A 161 -19.83 6.80 5.61
N ILE A 162 -19.45 7.98 5.10
CA ILE A 162 -20.32 9.18 5.05
C ILE A 162 -21.63 9.01 4.26
N HIS A 163 -21.72 7.96 3.44
CA HIS A 163 -22.92 7.59 2.67
C HIS A 163 -23.88 6.70 3.45
N LYS A 164 -23.61 6.44 4.75
CA LYS A 164 -24.49 5.67 5.64
C LYS A 164 -24.92 6.55 6.82
N PRO A 165 -26.12 6.32 7.39
CA PRO A 165 -26.55 6.98 8.62
C PRO A 165 -25.49 6.87 9.72
N ASP A 166 -25.30 7.94 10.50
CA ASP A 166 -24.31 8.06 11.58
C ASP A 166 -22.82 7.93 11.15
N SER A 167 -22.54 7.82 9.85
CA SER A 167 -21.18 7.76 9.28
C SER A 167 -20.24 6.74 9.95
N PRO A 168 -20.64 5.46 10.15
CA PRO A 168 -19.84 4.47 10.85
C PRO A 168 -18.47 4.25 10.19
N GLY A 169 -17.48 3.84 10.98
CA GLY A 169 -16.15 3.57 10.47
C GLY A 169 -16.05 2.21 9.78
N ARG A 170 -15.39 2.11 8.62
CA ARG A 170 -14.89 0.84 8.08
C ARG A 170 -13.56 0.49 8.75
N PRO A 171 -13.45 -0.59 9.53
CA PRO A 171 -12.18 -0.97 10.15
C PRO A 171 -11.24 -1.56 9.11
N ILE A 172 -10.01 -1.05 9.05
CA ILE A 172 -8.93 -1.56 8.22
C ILE A 172 -7.73 -1.85 9.09
N VAL A 173 -7.20 -3.08 8.99
CA VAL A 173 -5.95 -3.48 9.62
C VAL A 173 -4.82 -3.29 8.61
N SER A 174 -3.89 -2.40 8.94
CA SER A 174 -2.69 -2.17 8.12
C SER A 174 -1.77 -3.40 8.15
N ALA A 175 -1.97 -4.33 7.22
CA ALA A 175 -1.15 -5.55 7.07
C ALA A 175 0.25 -5.29 6.48
N CYS A 176 0.64 -4.03 6.26
CA CYS A 176 1.97 -3.69 5.79
C CYS A 176 3.03 -4.13 6.81
N SER A 177 3.98 -4.95 6.38
CA SER A 177 5.05 -5.51 7.21
C SER A 177 4.56 -6.33 8.40
N CYS A 178 3.33 -6.87 8.37
CA CYS A 178 2.90 -7.84 9.38
C CYS A 178 3.58 -9.20 9.18
N PRO A 179 3.56 -10.10 10.18
CA PRO A 179 4.14 -11.45 10.04
C PRO A 179 3.54 -12.26 8.89
N THR A 180 2.25 -12.10 8.62
CA THR A 180 1.48 -12.89 7.64
C THR A 180 1.44 -12.28 6.23
N GLU A 181 2.10 -11.14 6.00
CA GLU A 181 1.95 -10.37 4.75
C GLU A 181 2.36 -11.18 3.51
N HIS A 182 3.50 -11.86 3.56
CA HIS A 182 4.01 -12.62 2.41
C HIS A 182 3.20 -13.92 2.20
N LEU A 183 2.70 -14.53 3.27
CA LEU A 183 1.82 -15.71 3.19
C LEU A 183 0.54 -15.32 2.46
N SER A 184 -0.09 -14.22 2.90
CA SER A 184 -1.29 -13.66 2.30
C SER A 184 -1.08 -13.27 0.82
N GLN A 185 0.06 -12.68 0.47
CA GLN A 185 0.40 -12.37 -0.93
C GLN A 185 0.55 -13.61 -1.80
N TYR A 186 1.20 -14.65 -1.28
CA TYR A 186 1.41 -15.89 -2.00
C TYR A 186 0.09 -16.62 -2.24
N LEU A 187 -0.76 -16.69 -1.22
CA LEU A 187 -2.08 -17.28 -1.32
C LEU A 187 -2.96 -16.50 -2.31
N ASP A 188 -3.02 -15.17 -2.21
CA ASP A 188 -3.76 -14.33 -3.17
C ASP A 188 -3.35 -14.66 -4.62
N HIS A 189 -2.06 -14.73 -4.93
CA HIS A 189 -1.58 -15.08 -6.26
C HIS A 189 -2.10 -16.44 -6.76
N LEU A 190 -2.18 -17.44 -5.89
CA LEU A 190 -2.71 -18.77 -6.24
C LEU A 190 -4.23 -18.79 -6.37
N LEU A 191 -4.94 -18.00 -5.57
CA LEU A 191 -6.41 -18.03 -5.49
C LEU A 191 -7.09 -17.16 -6.54
N GLN A 192 -6.47 -16.06 -6.98
CA GLN A 192 -7.04 -15.15 -7.97
C GLN A 192 -7.48 -15.84 -9.28
N PRO A 193 -6.69 -16.75 -9.89
CA PRO A 193 -7.13 -17.47 -11.09
C PRO A 193 -8.36 -18.37 -10.83
N ILE A 194 -8.46 -18.96 -9.64
CA ILE A 194 -9.59 -19.81 -9.25
C ILE A 194 -10.85 -18.98 -9.04
N VAL A 195 -10.74 -17.79 -8.45
CA VAL A 195 -11.86 -16.86 -8.30
C VAL A 195 -12.47 -16.50 -9.66
N GLN A 196 -11.64 -16.34 -10.68
CA GLN A 196 -12.10 -15.99 -12.03
C GLN A 196 -12.90 -17.11 -12.72
N THR A 197 -12.83 -18.36 -12.22
CA THR A 197 -13.63 -19.47 -12.75
C THR A 197 -15.00 -19.61 -12.07
N LEU A 198 -15.31 -18.78 -11.07
CA LEU A 198 -16.61 -18.85 -10.39
C LEU A 198 -17.74 -18.42 -11.34
N PRO A 199 -18.86 -19.17 -11.42
CA PRO A 199 -19.97 -18.82 -12.31
C PRO A 199 -20.57 -17.43 -12.08
N SER A 200 -20.54 -16.96 -10.83
CA SER A 200 -21.04 -15.65 -10.44
C SER A 200 -20.05 -14.50 -10.67
N TYR A 201 -18.80 -14.78 -11.04
CA TYR A 201 -17.73 -13.77 -11.02
C TYR A 201 -17.98 -12.59 -11.98
N ILE A 202 -17.97 -11.37 -11.41
CA ILE A 202 -17.78 -10.12 -12.16
C ILE A 202 -16.39 -9.58 -11.83
N LYS A 203 -15.66 -9.17 -12.88
CA LYS A 203 -14.29 -8.67 -12.77
C LYS A 203 -14.25 -7.19 -12.43
N ASP A 204 -15.07 -6.42 -13.14
CA ASP A 204 -15.16 -4.97 -13.10
C ASP A 204 -16.42 -4.52 -13.87
N THR A 205 -16.67 -3.21 -13.88
CA THR A 205 -17.77 -2.56 -14.62
C THR A 205 -17.80 -2.93 -16.10
N THR A 206 -16.64 -3.07 -16.74
CA THR A 206 -16.59 -3.37 -18.18
C THR A 206 -17.08 -4.79 -18.44
N HIS A 207 -16.68 -5.75 -17.59
CA HIS A 207 -17.22 -7.11 -17.65
C HIS A 207 -18.74 -7.11 -17.42
N ALA A 208 -19.25 -6.33 -16.46
CA ALA A 208 -20.70 -6.21 -16.25
C ALA A 208 -21.43 -5.67 -17.49
N LEU A 209 -20.89 -4.64 -18.15
CA LEU A 209 -21.46 -4.09 -19.39
C LEU A 209 -21.52 -5.12 -20.53
N HIS A 210 -20.51 -5.98 -20.66
CA HIS A 210 -20.53 -7.08 -21.64
C HIS A 210 -21.64 -8.09 -21.33
N LEU A 211 -21.79 -8.51 -20.06
CA LEU A 211 -22.85 -9.42 -19.64
C LEU A 211 -24.26 -8.84 -19.92
N LEU A 212 -24.46 -7.54 -19.67
CA LEU A 212 -25.72 -6.86 -19.98
C LEU A 212 -25.99 -6.82 -21.50
N GLY A 213 -24.94 -6.64 -22.30
CA GLY A 213 -25.03 -6.74 -23.76
C GLY A 213 -25.41 -8.13 -24.25
N GLU A 214 -24.85 -9.19 -23.65
CA GLU A 214 -25.20 -10.58 -23.95
C GLU A 214 -26.68 -10.87 -23.66
N ILE A 215 -27.22 -10.31 -22.56
CA ILE A 215 -28.64 -10.43 -22.21
C ILE A 215 -29.52 -9.78 -23.26
N ASN A 216 -29.23 -8.53 -23.65
CA ASN A 216 -30.00 -7.84 -24.69
C ASN A 216 -29.98 -8.56 -26.04
N ASN A 217 -28.91 -9.30 -26.33
CA ASN A 217 -28.77 -10.07 -27.56
C ASN A 217 -29.39 -11.48 -27.47
N ASN A 218 -29.91 -11.89 -26.31
CA ASN A 218 -30.53 -13.19 -26.12
C ASN A 218 -32.05 -13.12 -26.34
N PRO A 219 -32.57 -13.59 -27.49
CA PRO A 219 -34.00 -13.49 -27.80
C PRO A 219 -34.88 -14.39 -26.93
N SER A 220 -34.30 -15.34 -26.20
CA SER A 220 -35.04 -16.26 -25.33
C SER A 220 -35.21 -15.75 -23.90
N PHE A 221 -34.57 -14.63 -23.55
CA PHE A 221 -34.61 -14.07 -22.20
C PHE A 221 -35.19 -12.65 -22.22
N HIS A 222 -36.33 -12.50 -21.55
CA HIS A 222 -37.05 -11.24 -21.44
C HIS A 222 -37.18 -10.88 -19.96
N PRO A 223 -36.18 -10.19 -19.38
CA PRO A 223 -36.25 -9.80 -17.98
C PRO A 223 -37.39 -8.81 -17.76
N ASN A 224 -38.17 -9.01 -16.70
CA ASN A 224 -39.20 -8.09 -16.23
C ASN A 224 -38.80 -7.43 -14.88
N LEU A 225 -37.80 -7.98 -14.19
CA LEU A 225 -37.32 -7.51 -12.91
C LEU A 225 -35.78 -7.47 -12.89
N LEU A 226 -35.27 -6.41 -12.28
CA LEU A 226 -33.88 -6.28 -11.87
C LEU A 226 -33.80 -6.38 -10.35
N PHE A 227 -32.70 -6.93 -9.85
CA PHE A 227 -32.43 -6.89 -8.42
C PHE A 227 -30.95 -6.75 -8.13
N THR A 228 -30.65 -6.19 -6.97
CA THR A 228 -29.31 -6.16 -6.41
C THR A 228 -29.34 -6.75 -5.01
N MET A 229 -28.22 -7.33 -4.59
CA MET A 229 -28.05 -7.78 -3.21
C MET A 229 -26.67 -7.33 -2.71
N ASP A 230 -26.56 -6.91 -1.45
CA ASP A 230 -25.28 -6.57 -0.81
C ASP A 230 -25.06 -7.51 0.37
N VAL A 231 -23.92 -8.20 0.40
CA VAL A 231 -23.56 -9.07 1.52
C VAL A 231 -23.12 -8.24 2.72
N CYS A 232 -23.92 -8.27 3.78
CA CYS A 232 -23.67 -7.52 5.01
C CYS A 232 -22.34 -7.93 5.66
N SER A 233 -21.39 -6.99 5.67
CA SER A 233 -20.12 -7.13 6.40
C SER A 233 -19.33 -8.39 6.02
N LEU A 234 -19.38 -8.79 4.73
CA LEU A 234 -18.85 -10.06 4.20
C LEU A 234 -17.58 -10.57 4.91
N TYR A 235 -16.50 -9.81 4.90
CA TYR A 235 -15.22 -10.24 5.48
C TYR A 235 -15.31 -10.66 6.94
N THR A 236 -15.99 -9.87 7.78
CA THR A 236 -16.10 -10.15 9.23
C THR A 236 -17.11 -11.26 9.54
N SER A 237 -17.98 -11.59 8.59
CA SER A 237 -19.08 -12.54 8.76
C SER A 237 -18.71 -13.98 8.42
N ILE A 238 -17.55 -14.23 7.81
CA ILE A 238 -17.11 -15.59 7.39
C ILE A 238 -16.47 -16.34 8.57
N PRO A 239 -17.07 -17.44 9.06
CA PRO A 239 -16.42 -18.29 10.05
C PRO A 239 -15.16 -18.94 9.46
N HIS A 240 -14.08 -19.04 10.26
CA HIS A 240 -12.81 -19.60 9.77
C HIS A 240 -12.96 -21.05 9.28
N SER A 241 -13.75 -21.87 9.99
CA SER A 241 -14.03 -23.25 9.61
C SER A 241 -14.62 -23.34 8.21
N ASP A 242 -15.67 -22.57 7.96
CA ASP A 242 -16.51 -22.68 6.76
C ASP A 242 -15.75 -22.12 5.56
N GLY A 243 -15.04 -21.00 5.75
CA GLY A 243 -14.19 -20.46 4.70
C GLY A 243 -12.96 -21.33 4.40
N LEU A 244 -12.37 -22.03 5.38
CA LEU A 244 -11.31 -23.01 5.13
C LEU A 244 -11.85 -24.26 4.41
N GLN A 245 -13.07 -24.70 4.71
CA GLN A 245 -13.74 -25.79 4.00
C GLN A 245 -14.00 -25.41 2.54
N ALA A 246 -14.54 -24.22 2.30
CA ALA A 246 -14.74 -23.71 0.94
C ALA A 246 -13.41 -23.60 0.18
N LEU A 247 -12.37 -23.09 0.83
CA LEU A 247 -11.03 -23.02 0.26
C LEU A 247 -10.49 -24.41 -0.11
N GLN A 248 -10.69 -25.40 0.77
CA GLN A 248 -10.29 -26.79 0.51
C GLN A 248 -10.99 -27.35 -0.74
N PHE A 249 -12.31 -27.18 -0.84
CA PHE A 249 -13.10 -27.63 -1.99
C PHE A 249 -12.49 -27.17 -3.32
N PHE A 250 -12.13 -25.89 -3.44
CA PHE A 250 -11.52 -25.37 -4.66
C PHE A 250 -10.07 -25.80 -4.86
N LEU A 251 -9.26 -25.86 -3.80
CA LEU A 251 -7.87 -26.27 -3.89
C LEU A 251 -7.70 -27.74 -4.29
N ASP A 252 -8.62 -28.60 -3.86
CA ASP A 252 -8.64 -30.02 -4.24
C ASP A 252 -9.09 -30.21 -5.70
N ASN A 253 -9.89 -29.30 -6.25
CA ASN A 253 -10.30 -29.33 -7.66
C ASN A 253 -9.25 -28.76 -8.64
N ARG A 254 -8.06 -28.38 -8.18
CA ARG A 254 -6.98 -27.92 -9.05
C ARG A 254 -6.41 -29.07 -9.88
N SER A 255 -6.09 -28.79 -11.15
CA SER A 255 -5.41 -29.72 -12.05
C SER A 255 -4.02 -30.12 -11.57
N VAL A 256 -3.28 -29.18 -10.97
CA VAL A 256 -1.97 -29.41 -10.36
C VAL A 256 -2.05 -29.12 -8.87
N ARG A 257 -1.77 -30.14 -8.04
CA ARG A 257 -1.80 -30.06 -6.57
C ARG A 257 -0.42 -29.88 -5.96
N ASP A 258 0.47 -29.19 -6.67
CA ASP A 258 1.76 -28.72 -6.15
C ASP A 258 1.73 -27.19 -6.02
N PRO A 259 1.88 -26.62 -4.80
CA PRO A 259 1.98 -27.30 -3.51
C PRO A 259 0.70 -28.03 -3.07
N PRO A 260 0.81 -29.04 -2.18
CA PRO A 260 -0.33 -29.80 -1.66
C PRO A 260 -1.39 -28.94 -0.97
N THR A 261 -2.66 -29.29 -1.12
CA THR A 261 -3.77 -28.58 -0.45
C THR A 261 -3.57 -28.40 1.06
N PRO A 262 -3.13 -29.42 1.83
CA PRO A 262 -2.98 -29.26 3.29
C PRO A 262 -1.99 -28.19 3.70
N ILE A 263 -0.91 -27.97 2.94
CA ILE A 263 0.04 -26.89 3.28
C ILE A 263 -0.56 -25.52 2.97
N LEU A 264 -1.30 -25.37 1.88
CA LEU A 264 -1.98 -24.12 1.53
C LEU A 264 -3.07 -23.76 2.54
N LEU A 265 -3.85 -24.74 2.99
CA LEU A 265 -4.83 -24.56 4.07
C LEU A 265 -4.14 -24.12 5.37
N ARG A 266 -3.03 -24.76 5.73
CA ARG A 266 -2.28 -24.35 6.92
C ARG A 266 -1.75 -22.92 6.81
N LEU A 267 -1.26 -22.51 5.63
CA LEU A 267 -0.84 -21.12 5.42
C LEU A 267 -2.02 -20.14 5.52
N ALA A 268 -3.19 -20.48 4.98
CA ALA A 268 -4.40 -19.66 5.06
C ALA A 268 -4.88 -19.53 6.51
N GLU A 269 -4.94 -20.64 7.25
CA GLU A 269 -5.26 -20.67 8.68
C GLU A 269 -4.33 -19.75 9.49
N LEU A 270 -3.01 -19.76 9.22
CA LEU A 270 -2.07 -18.85 9.87
C LEU A 270 -2.38 -17.37 9.55
N VAL A 271 -2.79 -17.04 8.32
CA VAL A 271 -3.18 -15.67 7.96
C VAL A 271 -4.45 -15.24 8.71
N LEU A 272 -5.42 -16.15 8.88
CA LEU A 272 -6.68 -15.90 9.57
C LEU A 272 -6.51 -15.76 11.09
N THR A 273 -5.69 -16.63 11.69
CA THR A 273 -5.54 -16.76 13.15
C THR A 273 -4.44 -15.89 13.74
N LEU A 274 -3.34 -15.61 13.02
CA LEU A 274 -2.26 -14.74 13.49
C LEU A 274 -2.52 -13.28 13.14
N ASN A 275 -3.68 -12.80 13.58
CA ASN A 275 -4.22 -11.49 13.25
C ASN A 275 -4.38 -10.64 14.50
N THR A 276 -3.24 -10.25 15.07
CA THR A 276 -3.17 -9.27 16.16
C THR A 276 -2.84 -7.89 15.61
N PHE A 277 -3.45 -6.86 16.19
CA PHE A 277 -3.24 -5.48 15.78
C PHE A 277 -3.40 -4.53 16.96
N GLU A 278 -2.89 -3.32 16.83
CA GLU A 278 -2.98 -2.29 17.86
C GLU A 278 -3.96 -1.17 17.44
N PHE A 279 -4.74 -0.71 18.40
CA PHE A 279 -5.56 0.49 18.32
C PHE A 279 -5.48 1.26 19.64
N ASP A 280 -5.22 2.58 19.56
CA ASP A 280 -5.09 3.48 20.72
C ASP A 280 -4.23 2.94 21.87
N GLY A 281 -3.09 2.32 21.54
CA GLY A 281 -2.15 1.74 22.51
C GLY A 281 -2.58 0.39 23.10
N GLN A 282 -3.74 -0.13 22.74
CA GLN A 282 -4.24 -1.45 23.15
C GLN A 282 -4.07 -2.45 22.02
N VAL A 283 -3.76 -3.70 22.36
CA VAL A 283 -3.63 -4.80 21.39
C VAL A 283 -4.92 -5.62 21.39
N PHE A 284 -5.36 -5.97 20.20
CA PHE A 284 -6.54 -6.79 19.93
C PHE A 284 -6.14 -7.97 19.05
N HIS A 285 -6.87 -9.07 19.18
CA HIS A 285 -6.77 -10.27 18.37
C HIS A 285 -8.13 -10.56 17.74
N GLN A 286 -8.18 -10.60 16.42
CA GLN A 286 -9.38 -11.01 15.70
C GLN A 286 -9.48 -12.54 15.66
N ILE A 287 -10.56 -13.07 16.20
CA ILE A 287 -10.80 -14.52 16.35
C ILE A 287 -11.82 -15.07 15.34
N SER A 288 -12.55 -14.20 14.63
CA SER A 288 -13.51 -14.58 13.61
C SER A 288 -13.48 -13.62 12.43
N GLY A 289 -13.89 -14.10 11.25
CA GLY A 289 -13.82 -13.34 10.02
C GLY A 289 -12.39 -13.15 9.50
N VAL A 290 -12.30 -12.41 8.41
CA VAL A 290 -11.05 -12.08 7.72
C VAL A 290 -10.71 -10.62 7.98
N ALA A 291 -9.44 -10.34 8.33
CA ALA A 291 -9.01 -8.95 8.48
C ALA A 291 -9.13 -8.19 7.15
N MET A 292 -9.89 -7.09 7.18
CA MET A 292 -9.90 -6.13 6.07
C MET A 292 -8.52 -5.49 5.96
N GLY A 293 -7.79 -5.76 4.87
CA GLY A 293 -6.42 -5.30 4.63
C GLY A 293 -5.42 -6.42 4.35
N THR A 294 -5.78 -7.69 4.58
CA THR A 294 -4.99 -8.84 4.14
C THR A 294 -5.14 -9.06 2.62
N LYS A 295 -4.04 -9.39 1.93
CA LYS A 295 -4.00 -9.53 0.46
C LYS A 295 -4.91 -10.66 -0.06
N MET A 296 -4.90 -11.83 0.59
CA MET A 296 -5.76 -12.97 0.21
C MET A 296 -7.25 -12.77 0.56
N GLY A 297 -7.59 -11.72 1.32
CA GLY A 297 -8.92 -11.55 1.88
C GLY A 297 -10.02 -11.54 0.83
N PRO A 298 -9.92 -10.71 -0.23
CA PRO A 298 -10.89 -10.68 -1.31
C PRO A 298 -11.05 -12.03 -2.01
N SER A 299 -9.96 -12.72 -2.36
CA SER A 299 -10.07 -14.03 -3.00
C SER A 299 -10.73 -15.07 -2.10
N TYR A 300 -10.33 -15.12 -0.83
CA TYR A 300 -10.92 -16.03 0.15
C TYR A 300 -12.42 -15.80 0.32
N ALA A 301 -12.85 -14.54 0.43
CA ALA A 301 -14.27 -14.20 0.52
C ALA A 301 -15.05 -14.58 -0.74
N CYS A 302 -14.49 -14.34 -1.94
CA CYS A 302 -15.11 -14.74 -3.19
C CYS A 302 -15.26 -16.27 -3.32
N LEU A 303 -14.24 -17.04 -2.94
CA LEU A 303 -14.30 -18.50 -2.96
C LEU A 303 -15.30 -19.05 -1.94
N PHE A 304 -15.33 -18.50 -0.72
CA PHE A 304 -16.36 -18.85 0.26
C PHE A 304 -17.76 -18.62 -0.31
N MET A 305 -18.03 -17.43 -0.86
CA MET A 305 -19.33 -17.13 -1.47
C MET A 305 -19.63 -18.04 -2.67
N GLY A 306 -18.64 -18.34 -3.52
CA GLY A 306 -18.81 -19.25 -4.64
C GLY A 306 -19.17 -20.68 -4.22
N HIS A 307 -18.59 -21.16 -3.12
CA HIS A 307 -18.98 -22.44 -2.53
C HIS A 307 -20.41 -22.39 -1.99
N LEU A 308 -20.74 -21.34 -1.21
CA LEU A 308 -22.07 -21.13 -0.64
C LEU A 308 -23.16 -21.05 -1.73
N GLU A 309 -22.92 -20.29 -2.79
CA GLU A 309 -23.81 -20.17 -3.95
C GLU A 309 -24.05 -21.52 -4.65
N SER A 310 -23.03 -22.38 -4.71
CA SER A 310 -23.17 -23.73 -5.29
C SER A 310 -24.10 -24.61 -4.46
N GLN A 311 -24.02 -24.50 -3.13
CA GLN A 311 -24.88 -25.25 -2.20
C GLN A 311 -26.31 -24.71 -2.21
N ILE A 312 -26.48 -23.38 -2.23
CA ILE A 312 -27.79 -22.74 -2.38
C ILE A 312 -28.47 -23.23 -3.67
N ARG A 313 -27.75 -23.19 -4.80
CA ARG A 313 -28.29 -23.62 -6.11
C ARG A 313 -28.74 -25.07 -6.12
N SER A 314 -28.02 -25.97 -5.42
CA SER A 314 -28.39 -27.39 -5.35
C SER A 314 -29.49 -27.69 -4.34
N THR A 315 -29.71 -26.80 -3.37
CA THR A 315 -30.69 -27.03 -2.28
C THR A 315 -32.03 -26.38 -2.57
N TYR A 316 -32.04 -25.20 -3.22
CA TYR A 316 -33.28 -24.48 -3.51
C TYR A 316 -34.07 -25.17 -4.63
N THR A 317 -35.33 -25.52 -4.34
CA THR A 317 -36.20 -26.26 -5.26
C THR A 317 -37.16 -25.38 -6.06
N GLY A 318 -37.27 -24.10 -5.73
CA GLY A 318 -38.12 -23.14 -6.44
C GLY A 318 -37.47 -22.56 -7.70
N PRO A 319 -38.18 -21.67 -8.41
CA PRO A 319 -37.66 -20.98 -9.58
C PRO A 319 -36.46 -20.08 -9.25
N GLN A 320 -35.38 -20.18 -10.02
CA GLN A 320 -34.14 -19.43 -9.80
C GLN A 320 -33.99 -18.32 -10.84
N PRO A 321 -33.40 -17.17 -10.46
CA PRO A 321 -33.15 -16.10 -11.41
C PRO A 321 -32.15 -16.55 -12.49
N GLU A 322 -32.43 -16.18 -13.73
CA GLU A 322 -31.62 -16.53 -14.90
C GLU A 322 -30.24 -15.87 -14.85
N LEU A 323 -30.18 -14.65 -14.31
CA LEU A 323 -28.94 -13.96 -14.03
C LEU A 323 -28.79 -13.70 -12.53
N CYS A 324 -27.71 -14.21 -11.95
CA CYS A 324 -27.22 -13.81 -10.64
C CYS A 324 -25.69 -13.82 -10.66
N LYS A 325 -25.11 -12.62 -10.62
CA LYS A 325 -23.67 -12.35 -10.75
C LYS A 325 -23.21 -11.47 -9.59
N ARG A 326 -21.92 -11.47 -9.27
CA ARG A 326 -21.37 -10.84 -8.08
C ARG A 326 -19.99 -10.25 -8.33
N TYR A 327 -19.83 -8.99 -7.94
CA TYR A 327 -18.56 -8.32 -7.71
C TYR A 327 -18.27 -8.28 -6.20
N ILE A 328 -17.48 -9.23 -5.71
CA ILE A 328 -17.14 -9.37 -4.28
C ILE A 328 -18.37 -9.47 -3.38
N ASP A 329 -18.86 -8.38 -2.80
CA ASP A 329 -20.04 -8.29 -1.92
C ASP A 329 -21.31 -7.80 -2.64
N ASP A 330 -21.15 -7.09 -3.76
CA ASP A 330 -22.26 -6.55 -4.56
C ASP A 330 -22.74 -7.59 -5.58
N CYS A 331 -24.01 -7.98 -5.52
CA CYS A 331 -24.69 -8.86 -6.47
C CYS A 331 -25.58 -8.07 -7.43
N LEU A 332 -25.63 -8.52 -8.68
CA LEU A 332 -26.52 -8.06 -9.73
C LEU A 332 -27.30 -9.25 -10.28
N GLY A 333 -28.61 -9.07 -10.44
CA GLY A 333 -29.44 -10.05 -11.12
C GLY A 333 -30.53 -9.44 -11.98
N ALA A 334 -31.01 -10.26 -12.91
CA ALA A 334 -32.08 -9.96 -13.84
C ALA A 334 -32.88 -11.25 -14.03
N THR A 335 -34.20 -11.14 -14.12
CA THR A 335 -35.06 -12.32 -14.17
C THR A 335 -36.38 -12.07 -14.89
N SER A 336 -37.00 -13.12 -15.42
CA SER A 336 -38.38 -13.12 -15.92
C SER A 336 -39.39 -13.67 -14.90
N LEU A 337 -38.92 -14.03 -13.69
CA LEU A 337 -39.75 -14.56 -12.62
C LEU A 337 -40.81 -13.57 -12.13
N SER A 338 -41.82 -14.09 -11.42
CA SER A 338 -42.75 -13.23 -10.69
C SER A 338 -42.03 -12.57 -9.50
N LEU A 339 -42.55 -11.41 -9.06
CA LEU A 339 -42.03 -10.75 -7.86
C LEU A 339 -42.08 -11.67 -6.63
N SER A 340 -43.10 -12.52 -6.53
CA SER A 340 -43.24 -13.49 -5.44
C SER A 340 -42.12 -14.54 -5.48
N ASP A 341 -41.91 -15.18 -6.63
CA ASP A 341 -40.90 -16.24 -6.76
C ASP A 341 -39.49 -15.71 -6.51
N LEU A 342 -39.19 -14.49 -7.01
CA LEU A 342 -37.91 -13.84 -6.76
C LEU A 342 -37.73 -13.51 -5.28
N THR A 343 -38.78 -13.02 -4.62
CA THR A 343 -38.76 -12.70 -3.19
C THR A 343 -38.54 -13.96 -2.34
N ASP A 344 -39.20 -15.07 -2.69
CA ASP A 344 -39.01 -16.37 -2.03
C ASP A 344 -37.57 -16.89 -2.21
N TYR A 345 -37.00 -16.78 -3.42
CA TYR A 345 -35.60 -17.10 -3.68
C TYR A 345 -34.65 -16.26 -2.81
N ILE A 346 -34.84 -14.94 -2.78
CA ILE A 346 -34.00 -14.03 -2.00
C ILE A 346 -34.13 -14.29 -0.50
N HIS A 347 -35.33 -14.58 0.00
CA HIS A 347 -35.54 -14.96 1.40
C HIS A 347 -34.85 -16.28 1.74
N PHE A 348 -34.90 -17.26 0.85
CA PHE A 348 -34.16 -18.51 1.03
C PHE A 348 -32.65 -18.26 1.11
N VAL A 349 -32.09 -17.53 0.14
CA VAL A 349 -30.67 -17.16 0.09
C VAL A 349 -30.26 -16.44 1.39
N SER A 350 -31.08 -15.49 1.85
CA SER A 350 -30.79 -14.67 3.02
C SER A 350 -30.84 -15.43 4.36
N ASN A 351 -31.49 -16.60 4.37
CA ASN A 351 -31.62 -17.44 5.55
C ASN A 351 -30.81 -18.74 5.47
N TYR A 352 -30.14 -19.00 4.36
CA TYR A 352 -29.41 -20.25 4.13
C TYR A 352 -28.24 -20.45 5.12
N HIS A 353 -27.45 -19.40 5.36
CA HIS A 353 -26.30 -19.46 6.26
C HIS A 353 -26.53 -18.59 7.50
N PRO A 354 -26.23 -19.07 8.73
CA PRO A 354 -26.51 -18.34 9.95
C PRO A 354 -25.78 -16.99 10.02
N SER A 355 -24.50 -16.97 9.62
CA SER A 355 -23.63 -15.78 9.72
C SER A 355 -23.70 -14.81 8.52
N ILE A 356 -24.22 -15.25 7.37
CA ILE A 356 -24.22 -14.42 6.14
C ILE A 356 -25.62 -13.83 5.97
N LYS A 357 -25.67 -12.51 5.81
CA LYS A 357 -26.91 -11.75 5.63
C LYS A 357 -26.80 -10.88 4.40
N PHE A 358 -27.93 -10.60 3.78
CA PHE A 358 -28.02 -9.77 2.60
C PHE A 358 -28.98 -8.62 2.85
N THR A 359 -28.66 -7.46 2.29
CA THR A 359 -29.68 -6.47 1.92
C THR A 359 -29.97 -6.63 0.43
N PHE A 360 -31.16 -6.25 0.00
CA PHE A 360 -31.53 -6.37 -1.41
C PHE A 360 -32.49 -5.27 -1.82
N ASP A 361 -32.52 -5.00 -3.11
CA ASP A 361 -33.48 -4.11 -3.76
C ASP A 361 -33.97 -4.77 -5.04
N ILE A 362 -35.28 -4.72 -5.30
CA ILE A 362 -35.94 -5.29 -6.48
C ILE A 362 -36.67 -4.16 -7.17
N SER A 363 -36.44 -4.01 -8.47
CA SER A 363 -37.00 -2.92 -9.25
C SER A 363 -37.40 -3.38 -10.65
N PRO A 364 -38.61 -3.03 -11.12
CA PRO A 364 -39.02 -3.29 -12.50
C PRO A 364 -38.40 -2.28 -13.48
N SER A 365 -37.80 -1.18 -13.00
CA SER A 365 -37.39 -0.06 -13.84
C SER A 365 -35.90 0.21 -13.84
N ALA A 366 -35.25 0.23 -12.66
CA ALA A 366 -33.82 0.54 -12.58
C ALA A 366 -33.18 0.11 -11.26
N VAL A 367 -31.90 -0.27 -11.31
CA VAL A 367 -31.07 -0.55 -10.13
C VAL A 367 -29.67 0.06 -10.29
N ALA A 368 -29.04 0.39 -9.16
CA ALA A 368 -27.65 0.83 -9.14
C ALA A 368 -26.70 -0.35 -8.85
N PHE A 369 -25.68 -0.55 -9.68
CA PHE A 369 -24.66 -1.58 -9.48
C PHE A 369 -23.26 -1.03 -9.82
N LEU A 370 -22.34 -1.08 -8.86
CA LEU A 370 -21.03 -0.43 -8.95
C LEU A 370 -21.17 1.07 -9.27
N ASP A 371 -20.71 1.49 -10.45
CA ASP A 371 -20.82 2.84 -11.00
C ASP A 371 -21.81 2.94 -12.17
N LEU A 372 -22.73 1.97 -12.27
CA LEU A 372 -23.78 1.88 -13.28
C LEU A 372 -25.15 2.15 -12.67
N ASN A 373 -25.97 2.92 -13.38
CA ASN A 373 -27.41 2.88 -13.27
C ASN A 373 -27.95 2.02 -14.42
N ILE A 374 -28.52 0.87 -14.11
CA ILE A 374 -29.03 -0.10 -15.10
C ILE A 374 -30.53 0.04 -15.14
N SER A 375 -31.07 0.47 -16.27
CA SER A 375 -32.51 0.65 -16.48
C SER A 375 -33.09 -0.43 -17.40
N LEU A 376 -34.32 -0.85 -17.12
CA LEU A 376 -35.07 -1.85 -17.86
C LEU A 376 -36.30 -1.17 -18.49
N SER A 377 -36.40 -1.24 -19.82
CA SER A 377 -37.59 -0.82 -20.58
C SER A 377 -37.86 -1.85 -21.66
N ASP A 378 -39.09 -2.35 -21.74
CA ASP A 378 -39.51 -3.33 -22.76
C ASP A 378 -38.56 -4.56 -22.85
N SER A 379 -38.13 -5.07 -21.69
CA SER A 379 -37.16 -6.16 -21.56
C SER A 379 -35.75 -5.87 -22.10
N ILE A 380 -35.45 -4.61 -22.44
CA ILE A 380 -34.14 -4.14 -22.91
C ILE A 380 -33.43 -3.38 -21.79
N LEU A 381 -32.17 -3.73 -21.57
CA LEU A 381 -31.31 -3.10 -20.59
C LEU A 381 -30.55 -1.92 -21.19
N SER A 382 -30.63 -0.77 -20.54
CA SER A 382 -29.83 0.42 -20.83
C SER A 382 -28.99 0.78 -19.61
N THR A 383 -27.86 1.47 -19.82
CA THR A 383 -26.95 1.84 -18.74
C THR A 383 -26.57 3.30 -18.85
N SER A 384 -26.47 3.96 -17.69
CA SER A 384 -25.94 5.30 -17.51
C SER A 384 -24.96 5.29 -16.32
N VAL A 385 -24.25 6.39 -16.10
CA VAL A 385 -23.32 6.52 -14.96
C VAL A 385 -24.10 6.76 -13.67
N HIS A 386 -23.71 6.07 -12.60
CA HIS A 386 -24.23 6.32 -11.27
C HIS A 386 -23.16 6.98 -10.40
N TYR A 387 -23.51 8.12 -9.80
CA TYR A 387 -22.74 8.79 -8.77
C TYR A 387 -23.46 8.65 -7.43
N LYS A 388 -22.69 8.48 -6.35
CA LYS A 388 -23.26 8.58 -5.01
C LYS A 388 -23.43 10.05 -4.65
N ASP A 389 -24.45 10.37 -3.88
CA ASP A 389 -24.70 11.74 -3.39
C ASP A 389 -23.49 12.35 -2.66
N THR A 390 -22.64 11.50 -2.08
CA THR A 390 -21.42 11.91 -1.37
C THR A 390 -20.18 11.98 -2.26
N ASP A 391 -20.29 11.86 -3.58
CA ASP A 391 -19.16 11.98 -4.50
C ASP A 391 -18.70 13.44 -4.60
N ALA A 392 -17.49 13.70 -4.12
CA ALA A 392 -16.90 15.03 -4.08
C ALA A 392 -16.21 15.42 -5.40
N HIS A 393 -16.18 14.53 -6.40
CA HIS A 393 -15.60 14.78 -7.72
C HIS A 393 -14.18 15.37 -7.65
N THR A 394 -13.37 14.88 -6.70
CA THR A 394 -12.04 15.44 -6.35
C THR A 394 -10.96 15.07 -7.37
N TYR A 395 -11.11 15.49 -8.62
CA TYR A 395 -10.07 15.36 -9.64
C TYR A 395 -8.85 16.23 -9.29
N LEU A 396 -7.69 15.93 -9.88
CA LEU A 396 -6.51 16.80 -9.72
C LEU A 396 -6.80 18.21 -10.23
N THR A 397 -6.23 19.25 -9.62
CA THR A 397 -6.24 20.58 -10.25
C THR A 397 -5.39 20.56 -11.52
N PHE A 398 -5.73 21.37 -12.51
CA PHE A 398 -4.92 21.54 -13.71
C PHE A 398 -3.49 22.04 -13.39
N HIS A 399 -3.34 22.82 -12.32
CA HIS A 399 -2.07 23.36 -11.83
C HIS A 399 -1.32 22.44 -10.84
N SER A 400 -1.78 21.20 -10.65
CA SER A 400 -1.12 20.27 -9.74
C SER A 400 0.31 19.93 -10.17
N SER A 401 1.20 19.63 -9.21
CA SER A 401 2.59 19.23 -9.48
C SER A 401 2.66 17.74 -9.90
N HIS A 402 2.14 17.44 -11.08
CA HIS A 402 2.14 16.13 -11.70
C HIS A 402 2.68 16.22 -13.14
N PRO A 403 3.13 15.11 -13.75
CA PRO A 403 3.49 15.10 -15.16
C PRO A 403 2.35 15.66 -16.02
N SER A 404 2.64 16.60 -16.92
CA SER A 404 1.61 17.24 -17.75
C SER A 404 0.82 16.25 -18.59
N SER A 405 1.45 15.14 -19.01
CA SER A 405 0.77 14.03 -19.69
C SER A 405 -0.32 13.40 -18.82
N THR A 406 -0.06 13.22 -17.52
CA THR A 406 -1.02 12.65 -16.57
C THR A 406 -2.21 13.59 -16.38
N ILE A 407 -1.97 14.88 -16.14
CA ILE A 407 -3.04 15.87 -15.94
C ILE A 407 -3.92 15.95 -17.20
N ARG A 408 -3.30 16.06 -18.38
CA ARG A 408 -4.00 16.20 -19.67
C ARG A 408 -4.72 14.93 -20.12
N SER A 409 -4.33 13.75 -19.64
CA SER A 409 -5.00 12.49 -19.98
C SER A 409 -6.29 12.24 -19.19
N ILE A 410 -6.46 12.90 -18.03
CA ILE A 410 -7.61 12.64 -17.14
C ILE A 410 -8.96 12.94 -17.82
N PRO A 411 -9.15 14.10 -18.49
CA PRO A 411 -10.44 14.35 -19.17
C PRO A 411 -10.76 13.31 -20.24
N PHE A 412 -9.78 12.97 -21.08
CA PHE A 412 -9.96 11.94 -22.10
C PHE A 412 -10.35 10.58 -21.49
N SER A 413 -9.71 10.16 -20.40
CA SER A 413 -10.02 8.88 -19.76
C SER A 413 -11.40 8.86 -19.08
N GLN A 414 -11.84 9.98 -18.50
CA GLN A 414 -13.19 10.10 -17.91
C GLN A 414 -14.28 10.13 -18.99
N PHE A 415 -14.11 10.91 -20.06
CA PHE A 415 -15.05 10.88 -21.19
C PHE A 415 -15.11 9.49 -21.83
N LEU A 416 -13.97 8.82 -22.02
CA LEU A 416 -13.95 7.47 -22.53
C LEU A 416 -14.64 6.47 -21.59
N ARG A 417 -14.57 6.68 -20.27
CA ARG A 417 -15.37 5.91 -19.29
C ARG A 417 -16.86 6.14 -19.49
N LEU A 418 -17.32 7.38 -19.63
CA LEU A 418 -18.73 7.68 -19.90
C LEU A 418 -19.18 7.05 -21.22
N ARG A 419 -18.35 7.12 -22.27
CA ARG A 419 -18.64 6.50 -23.58
C ARG A 419 -18.80 4.98 -23.52
N ARG A 420 -18.12 4.31 -22.58
CA ARG A 420 -18.33 2.87 -22.31
C ARG A 420 -19.65 2.64 -21.59
N ILE A 421 -19.89 3.41 -20.53
CA ILE A 421 -21.01 3.22 -19.61
C ILE A 421 -22.34 3.55 -20.29
N CYS A 422 -22.49 4.74 -20.87
CA CYS A 422 -23.77 5.20 -21.41
C CYS A 422 -24.15 4.38 -22.64
N SER A 423 -25.33 3.75 -22.62
CA SER A 423 -25.85 2.98 -23.76
C SER A 423 -26.38 3.90 -24.86
N ASP A 424 -26.98 5.02 -24.47
CA ASP A 424 -27.54 6.02 -25.37
C ASP A 424 -26.57 7.17 -25.65
N THR A 425 -26.69 7.79 -26.83
CA THR A 425 -25.81 8.89 -27.22
C THR A 425 -26.20 10.20 -26.56
N ASP A 426 -27.49 10.48 -26.37
CA ASP A 426 -27.94 11.71 -25.73
C ASP A 426 -27.60 11.70 -24.24
N ASP A 427 -27.76 10.55 -23.57
CA ASP A 427 -27.28 10.33 -22.19
C ASP A 427 -25.76 10.54 -22.08
N PHE A 428 -24.97 10.02 -23.02
CA PHE A 428 -23.53 10.29 -23.05
C PHE A 428 -23.22 11.79 -23.15
N GLU A 429 -23.92 12.53 -24.01
CA GLU A 429 -23.68 13.96 -24.20
C GLU A 429 -24.07 14.77 -22.95
N GLU A 430 -25.18 14.42 -22.29
CA GLU A 430 -25.59 15.02 -21.01
C GLU A 430 -24.51 14.79 -19.94
N LYS A 431 -24.09 13.54 -19.73
CA LYS A 431 -23.09 13.20 -18.71
C LYS A 431 -21.70 13.73 -19.04
N ALA A 432 -21.36 13.88 -20.32
CA ALA A 432 -20.13 14.53 -20.74
C ALA A 432 -20.14 16.04 -20.49
N ALA A 433 -21.29 16.71 -20.60
CA ALA A 433 -21.43 18.10 -20.22
C ALA A 433 -21.23 18.27 -18.70
N GLU A 434 -21.91 17.47 -17.89
CA GLU A 434 -21.76 17.45 -16.42
C GLU A 434 -20.29 17.21 -16.00
N MET A 435 -19.64 16.20 -16.60
CA MET A 435 -18.23 15.91 -16.37
C MET A 435 -17.31 17.07 -16.77
N SER A 436 -17.66 17.83 -17.82
CA SER A 436 -16.90 19.01 -18.23
C SER A 436 -16.97 20.10 -17.16
N ASP A 437 -18.14 20.32 -16.58
CA ASP A 437 -18.33 21.28 -15.49
C ASP A 437 -17.49 20.92 -14.26
N PHE A 438 -17.42 19.63 -13.90
CA PHE A 438 -16.52 19.18 -12.84
C PHE A 438 -15.06 19.52 -13.15
N PHE A 439 -14.59 19.36 -14.39
CA PHE A 439 -13.22 19.74 -14.74
C PHE A 439 -12.98 21.26 -14.76
N LEU A 440 -13.97 22.05 -15.18
CA LEU A 440 -13.87 23.51 -15.16
C LEU A 440 -13.68 24.03 -13.73
N GLN A 441 -14.39 23.45 -12.75
CA GLN A 441 -14.20 23.73 -11.32
C GLN A 441 -12.81 23.34 -10.78
N ARG A 442 -12.02 22.59 -11.57
CA ARG A 442 -10.64 22.16 -11.25
C ARG A 442 -9.60 22.88 -12.10
N ASP A 443 -9.99 24.01 -12.71
CA ASP A 443 -9.18 24.91 -13.53
C ASP A 443 -8.70 24.31 -14.86
N TYR A 444 -9.38 23.28 -15.38
CA TYR A 444 -9.04 22.73 -16.69
C TYR A 444 -9.45 23.70 -17.81
N PRO A 445 -8.57 23.96 -18.80
CA PRO A 445 -8.93 24.81 -19.94
C PRO A 445 -10.03 24.17 -20.79
N SER A 446 -11.09 24.92 -21.13
CA SER A 446 -12.20 24.45 -21.96
C SER A 446 -11.75 23.91 -23.32
N SER A 447 -10.71 24.50 -23.92
CA SER A 447 -10.13 24.03 -25.18
C SER A 447 -9.56 22.61 -25.07
N LEU A 448 -8.95 22.26 -23.94
CA LEU A 448 -8.43 20.91 -23.69
C LEU A 448 -9.58 19.90 -23.53
N LEU A 449 -10.64 20.30 -22.81
CA LEU A 449 -11.84 19.48 -22.61
C LEU A 449 -12.53 19.20 -23.94
N ASN A 450 -12.75 20.24 -24.76
CA ASN A 450 -13.37 20.11 -26.08
C ASN A 450 -12.57 19.19 -27.01
N VAL A 451 -11.24 19.30 -27.03
CA VAL A 451 -10.38 18.39 -27.81
C VAL A 451 -10.48 16.95 -27.31
N ALA A 452 -10.51 16.74 -26.00
CA ALA A 452 -10.65 15.40 -25.42
C ALA A 452 -12.02 14.79 -25.74
N LEU A 453 -13.09 15.56 -25.56
CA LEU A 453 -14.47 15.14 -25.83
C LEU A 453 -14.68 14.85 -27.32
N HIS A 454 -14.21 15.72 -28.22
CA HIS A 454 -14.28 15.49 -29.67
C HIS A 454 -13.62 14.17 -30.06
N LYS A 455 -12.42 13.88 -29.51
CA LYS A 455 -11.74 12.60 -29.76
C LYS A 455 -12.57 11.40 -29.31
N VAL A 456 -13.25 11.50 -28.16
CA VAL A 456 -14.08 10.41 -27.63
C VAL A 456 -15.38 10.25 -28.41
N ARG A 457 -16.00 11.34 -28.89
CA ARG A 457 -17.18 11.29 -29.77
C ARG A 457 -16.91 10.45 -31.02
N CYS A 458 -15.71 10.57 -31.59
CA CYS A 458 -15.29 9.77 -32.76
C CYS A 458 -15.04 8.28 -32.45
N ILE A 459 -15.06 7.85 -31.18
CA ILE A 459 -14.87 6.45 -30.79
C ILE A 459 -16.25 5.80 -30.61
N PRO A 460 -16.60 4.77 -31.40
CA PRO A 460 -17.81 3.99 -31.18
C PRO A 460 -17.79 3.30 -29.81
N ARG A 461 -18.95 3.19 -29.16
CA ARG A 461 -19.08 2.52 -27.86
C ARG A 461 -18.56 1.08 -27.90
N GLN A 462 -18.87 0.34 -28.96
CA GLN A 462 -18.42 -1.05 -29.14
C GLN A 462 -16.89 -1.16 -29.13
N VAL A 463 -16.18 -0.18 -29.70
CA VAL A 463 -14.71 -0.10 -29.66
C VAL A 463 -14.23 0.26 -28.26
N ALA A 464 -14.91 1.20 -27.58
CA ALA A 464 -14.56 1.59 -26.23
C ALA A 464 -14.73 0.44 -25.22
N LEU A 465 -15.69 -0.47 -25.43
CA LEU A 465 -15.96 -1.64 -24.59
C LEU A 465 -14.94 -2.77 -24.76
N GLN A 466 -14.19 -2.80 -25.88
CA GLN A 466 -13.18 -3.83 -26.07
C GLN A 466 -12.07 -3.72 -25.03
N PRO A 467 -11.53 -4.85 -24.53
CA PRO A 467 -10.34 -4.82 -23.69
C PRO A 467 -9.21 -4.17 -24.47
N SER A 468 -8.52 -3.21 -23.85
CA SER A 468 -7.26 -2.70 -24.40
C SER A 468 -6.33 -3.89 -24.61
N SER A 469 -5.80 -4.08 -25.83
CA SER A 469 -4.75 -5.07 -26.05
C SER A 469 -3.63 -4.75 -25.07
N THR A 470 -3.35 -5.68 -24.16
CA THR A 470 -2.16 -5.57 -23.31
C THR A 470 -0.99 -5.62 -24.28
N SER A 471 -0.39 -4.47 -24.59
CA SER A 471 0.86 -4.44 -25.35
C SER A 471 1.81 -5.43 -24.69
N ASP A 472 2.43 -6.31 -25.49
CA ASP A 472 3.47 -7.21 -25.01
C ASP A 472 4.39 -6.45 -24.05
N ARG A 473 4.71 -7.08 -22.92
CA ARG A 473 5.58 -6.48 -21.90
C ARG A 473 6.86 -6.06 -22.59
N SER A 474 7.04 -4.74 -22.76
CA SER A 474 8.23 -4.21 -23.40
C SER A 474 9.43 -4.46 -22.49
N ASP A 475 10.48 -5.10 -23.03
CA ASP A 475 11.78 -5.28 -22.35
C ASP A 475 12.56 -3.97 -22.19
N ARG A 476 11.92 -2.84 -22.47
CA ARG A 476 12.50 -1.51 -22.36
C ARG A 476 12.85 -1.19 -20.89
N PRO A 477 14.10 -0.81 -20.59
CA PRO A 477 14.49 -0.43 -19.23
C PRO A 477 13.74 0.84 -18.77
N VAL A 478 13.35 0.90 -17.49
CA VAL A 478 12.60 2.03 -16.92
C VAL A 478 13.41 2.71 -15.82
N ALA A 479 13.78 3.96 -16.01
CA ALA A 479 14.35 4.82 -14.98
C ALA A 479 13.21 5.47 -14.19
N VAL A 480 13.13 5.26 -12.88
CA VAL A 480 12.06 5.82 -12.04
C VAL A 480 12.61 6.97 -11.19
N LEU A 481 12.05 8.17 -11.35
CA LEU A 481 12.36 9.35 -10.54
C LEU A 481 11.14 9.80 -9.76
N THR A 482 11.32 10.33 -8.54
CA THR A 482 10.27 11.13 -7.90
C THR A 482 9.98 12.33 -8.80
N HIS A 483 8.70 12.55 -9.15
CA HIS A 483 8.31 13.62 -10.04
C HIS A 483 8.81 14.96 -9.55
N HIS A 484 9.49 15.70 -10.42
CA HIS A 484 9.89 17.07 -10.20
C HIS A 484 9.90 17.78 -11.55
N PRO A 485 9.44 19.04 -11.67
CA PRO A 485 9.43 19.77 -12.94
C PRO A 485 10.80 19.85 -13.63
N HIS A 486 11.88 19.81 -12.85
CA HIS A 486 13.26 19.81 -13.35
C HIS A 486 13.84 18.43 -13.71
N ASN A 487 13.03 17.36 -13.74
CA ASN A 487 13.52 16.05 -14.17
C ASN A 487 13.60 15.89 -15.70
N LEU A 488 13.02 16.82 -16.48
CA LEU A 488 13.02 16.74 -17.94
C LEU A 488 14.42 16.63 -18.57
N PRO A 489 15.45 17.38 -18.13
CA PRO A 489 16.82 17.22 -18.64
C PRO A 489 17.40 15.83 -18.41
N VAL A 490 17.01 15.13 -17.33
CA VAL A 490 17.46 13.76 -17.08
C VAL A 490 17.00 12.82 -18.20
N ARG A 491 15.78 13.01 -18.71
CA ARG A 491 15.29 12.25 -19.87
C ARG A 491 16.18 12.45 -21.10
N HIS A 492 16.64 13.68 -21.33
CA HIS A 492 17.52 14.00 -22.44
C HIS A 492 18.89 13.32 -22.25
N ILE A 493 19.50 13.45 -21.07
CA ILE A 493 20.79 12.82 -20.75
C ILE A 493 20.76 11.30 -20.98
N LEU A 494 19.71 10.62 -20.47
CA LEU A 494 19.56 9.17 -20.65
C LEU A 494 19.49 8.76 -22.13
N LYS A 495 18.86 9.59 -22.97
CA LYS A 495 18.77 9.36 -24.42
C LYS A 495 20.06 9.72 -25.15
N THR A 496 20.68 10.84 -24.79
CA THR A 496 21.90 11.34 -25.44
C THR A 496 23.05 10.37 -25.23
N ASN A 497 23.23 9.83 -24.03
CA ASN A 497 24.29 8.85 -23.76
C ASN A 497 23.98 7.44 -24.26
N TRP A 498 22.78 7.20 -24.82
CA TRP A 498 22.35 5.86 -25.24
C TRP A 498 23.25 5.22 -26.29
N PHE A 499 23.93 6.02 -27.12
CA PHE A 499 24.87 5.49 -28.12
C PHE A 499 25.99 4.64 -27.49
N ILE A 500 26.35 4.88 -26.22
CA ILE A 500 27.36 4.11 -25.48
C ILE A 500 26.94 2.64 -25.32
N LEU A 501 25.63 2.38 -25.19
CA LEU A 501 25.11 1.02 -25.10
C LEU A 501 25.00 0.38 -26.49
N LYS A 502 24.73 1.18 -27.53
CA LYS A 502 24.68 0.71 -28.92
C LYS A 502 26.05 0.40 -29.52
N SER A 503 27.14 0.96 -28.97
CA SER A 503 28.49 0.75 -29.53
C SER A 503 29.02 -0.67 -29.34
N SER A 504 28.39 -1.47 -28.48
CA SER A 504 28.67 -2.90 -28.31
C SER A 504 27.57 -3.73 -28.95
N PRO A 505 27.86 -4.67 -29.87
CA PRO A 505 26.84 -5.50 -30.52
C PRO A 505 25.98 -6.29 -29.52
N SER A 506 26.60 -6.98 -28.55
CA SER A 506 25.87 -7.80 -27.56
C SER A 506 25.03 -6.98 -26.58
N VAL A 507 25.54 -5.82 -26.15
CA VAL A 507 24.82 -4.91 -25.25
C VAL A 507 23.72 -4.17 -26.02
N GLY A 508 23.98 -3.74 -27.26
CA GLY A 508 23.03 -3.05 -28.13
C GLY A 508 21.85 -3.92 -28.56
N GLU A 509 22.07 -5.23 -28.76
CA GLU A 509 20.98 -6.20 -28.97
C GLU A 509 20.13 -6.37 -27.71
N THR A 510 20.76 -6.49 -26.54
CA THR A 510 20.06 -6.60 -25.24
C THR A 510 19.24 -5.34 -24.94
N PHE A 511 19.76 -4.19 -25.33
CA PHE A 511 19.21 -2.87 -25.08
C PHE A 511 18.76 -2.25 -26.41
N SER A 512 17.69 -2.78 -26.99
CA SER A 512 17.18 -2.36 -28.31
C SER A 512 16.48 -0.99 -28.29
N LEU A 513 15.87 -0.62 -27.16
CA LEU A 513 15.13 0.63 -26.97
C LEU A 513 15.71 1.50 -25.84
N PRO A 514 15.82 2.84 -26.04
CA PRO A 514 16.37 3.73 -25.02
C PRO A 514 15.48 3.74 -23.77
N PRO A 515 16.03 3.97 -22.56
CA PRO A 515 15.26 3.85 -21.33
C PRO A 515 14.04 4.76 -21.29
N LEU A 516 12.95 4.25 -20.72
CA LEU A 516 11.77 5.04 -20.42
C LEU A 516 11.99 5.77 -19.10
N LEU A 517 11.73 7.09 -19.06
CA LEU A 517 11.68 7.82 -17.80
C LEU A 517 10.26 7.74 -17.24
N ALA A 518 10.07 7.02 -16.14
CA ALA A 518 8.85 6.99 -15.37
C ALA A 518 8.96 7.91 -14.15
N SER A 519 7.84 8.50 -13.75
CA SER A 519 7.75 9.34 -12.55
C SER A 519 6.97 8.62 -11.45
N ARG A 520 7.53 8.54 -10.25
CA ARG A 520 6.82 8.20 -9.02
C ARG A 520 6.27 9.49 -8.39
N ARG A 521 5.08 9.43 -7.80
CA ARG A 521 4.51 10.56 -7.03
C ARG A 521 5.44 10.97 -5.87
N ASP A 522 5.51 12.26 -5.59
CA ASP A 522 6.14 12.76 -4.37
C ASP A 522 5.18 12.64 -3.17
N CYS A 523 5.67 12.96 -1.96
CA CYS A 523 4.85 13.11 -0.77
C CYS A 523 3.81 14.23 -0.98
N ASN A 524 2.55 13.94 -0.65
CA ASN A 524 1.46 14.90 -0.76
C ASN A 524 0.85 15.22 0.62
N LEU A 525 -0.19 16.07 0.62
CA LEU A 525 -0.90 16.48 1.84
C LEU A 525 -1.46 15.27 2.61
N ARG A 526 -1.98 14.27 1.90
CA ARG A 526 -2.51 13.03 2.49
C ARG A 526 -1.42 12.28 3.26
N ASP A 527 -0.22 12.12 2.69
CA ASP A 527 0.89 11.44 3.37
C ASP A 527 1.33 12.18 4.66
N SER A 528 1.05 13.48 4.74
CA SER A 528 1.42 14.31 5.89
C SER A 528 0.35 14.33 6.98
N LEU A 529 -0.93 14.37 6.59
CA LEU A 529 -2.08 14.57 7.48
C LEU A 529 -2.77 13.25 7.88
N VAL A 530 -2.80 12.26 6.99
CA VAL A 530 -3.48 10.98 7.22
C VAL A 530 -2.49 9.95 7.73
N ARG A 531 -2.79 9.32 8.87
CA ARG A 531 -1.94 8.30 9.49
C ARG A 531 -2.75 7.10 9.92
N SER A 532 -2.18 5.90 9.85
CA SER A 532 -2.84 4.69 10.36
C SER A 532 -2.93 4.71 11.88
N SER A 533 -1.87 5.12 12.59
CA SER A 533 -1.86 5.22 14.05
C SER A 533 -2.41 6.56 14.54
N LEU A 534 -3.14 6.53 15.65
CA LEU A 534 -3.47 7.73 16.42
C LEU A 534 -2.20 8.39 16.96
N ARG A 535 -2.23 9.71 17.09
CA ARG A 535 -1.16 10.43 17.80
C ARG A 535 -1.35 10.20 19.29
N SER A 536 -0.25 9.95 19.98
CA SER A 536 -0.25 10.03 21.43
C SER A 536 -0.54 11.49 21.82
N PRO A 537 -1.50 11.76 22.71
CA PRO A 537 -1.79 13.11 23.20
C PRO A 537 -0.62 13.71 23.98
N VAL A 538 0.31 12.87 24.44
CA VAL A 538 1.59 13.30 25.02
C VAL A 538 2.61 13.46 23.88
N PRO A 539 3.09 14.68 23.60
CA PRO A 539 4.25 14.85 22.72
C PRO A 539 5.40 14.06 23.33
N LEU A 540 5.88 13.04 22.61
CA LEU A 540 7.16 12.42 22.96
C LEU A 540 8.19 13.54 22.89
N GLN A 541 8.71 13.94 24.05
CA GLN A 541 9.70 15.01 24.14
C GLN A 541 10.89 14.62 23.26
N PRO A 542 11.34 15.49 22.35
CA PRO A 542 12.54 15.23 21.56
C PRO A 542 13.74 14.92 22.47
N GLY A 543 14.71 14.17 21.96
CA GLY A 543 15.88 13.73 22.73
C GLY A 543 15.89 12.24 23.00
N THR A 544 16.86 11.79 23.79
CA THR A 544 17.05 10.37 24.11
C THR A 544 16.60 10.10 25.53
N HIS A 545 15.80 9.05 25.72
CA HIS A 545 15.25 8.67 27.03
C HIS A 545 15.75 7.30 27.47
N ALA A 546 15.84 7.10 28.77
CA ALA A 546 16.17 5.81 29.35
C ALA A 546 15.08 4.77 29.01
N CYS A 547 15.47 3.53 28.74
CA CYS A 547 14.51 2.45 28.47
C CYS A 547 13.91 1.81 29.73
N GLN A 548 14.19 2.37 30.91
CA GLN A 548 13.71 1.94 32.23
C GLN A 548 14.04 0.48 32.61
N ASN A 549 14.86 -0.23 31.82
CA ASN A 549 15.35 -1.55 32.18
C ASN A 549 16.49 -1.41 33.22
N PRO A 550 16.36 -1.98 34.44
CA PRO A 550 17.36 -1.88 35.50
C PRO A 550 18.74 -2.44 35.11
N ARG A 551 18.79 -3.37 34.15
CA ARG A 551 20.03 -4.00 33.66
C ARG A 551 20.68 -3.26 32.49
N CYS A 552 20.11 -2.12 32.05
CA CYS A 552 20.64 -1.40 30.90
C CYS A 552 21.83 -0.50 31.28
N HIS A 553 23.04 -0.91 30.91
CA HIS A 553 24.26 -0.12 31.13
C HIS A 553 24.32 1.21 30.36
N THR A 554 23.41 1.44 29.40
CA THR A 554 23.36 2.69 28.63
C THR A 554 22.50 3.76 29.29
N CYS A 555 21.48 3.37 30.07
CA CYS A 555 20.57 4.30 30.74
C CYS A 555 21.28 5.38 31.59
N PRO A 556 22.31 5.04 32.39
CA PRO A 556 23.05 6.03 33.19
C PRO A 556 23.81 7.07 32.37
N HIS A 557 24.08 6.80 31.09
CA HIS A 557 24.83 7.67 30.19
C HIS A 557 23.93 8.44 29.22
N ILE A 558 22.60 8.30 29.32
CA ILE A 558 21.68 9.07 28.48
C ILE A 558 21.75 10.54 28.86
N CYS A 559 21.79 11.41 27.85
CA CYS A 559 21.64 12.85 28.04
C CYS A 559 20.33 13.31 27.41
N HIS A 560 19.46 13.91 28.25
CA HIS A 560 18.13 14.37 27.85
C HIS A 560 18.14 15.66 27.02
N SER A 561 19.26 16.38 26.99
CA SER A 561 19.37 17.62 26.19
C SER A 561 19.17 17.34 24.70
N THR A 562 18.32 18.13 24.06
CA THR A 562 18.00 18.06 22.63
C THR A 562 19.07 18.69 21.75
N THR A 563 20.02 19.43 22.31
CA THR A 563 21.06 20.13 21.54
C THR A 563 22.35 19.31 21.53
N LEU A 564 22.92 19.14 20.34
CA LEU A 564 24.25 18.59 20.10
C LEU A 564 25.17 19.74 19.75
N THR A 565 26.10 20.05 20.63
CA THR A 565 27.13 21.07 20.40
C THR A 565 28.32 20.43 19.71
N GLY A 566 28.47 20.70 18.42
CA GLY A 566 29.62 20.28 17.62
C GLY A 566 30.71 21.36 17.59
N PRO A 567 31.95 21.02 17.20
CA PRO A 567 33.03 22.00 17.04
C PRO A 567 32.69 23.17 16.10
N GLN A 568 31.95 22.92 15.00
CA GLN A 568 31.62 23.94 14.01
C GLN A 568 30.23 24.54 14.19
N LYS A 569 29.24 23.75 14.61
CA LYS A 569 27.85 24.21 14.75
C LYS A 569 27.07 23.33 15.71
N ASP A 570 25.96 23.88 16.18
CA ASP A 570 24.98 23.15 16.98
C ASP A 570 23.92 22.47 16.10
N PHE A 571 23.40 21.35 16.58
CA PHE A 571 22.28 20.64 15.96
C PHE A 571 21.20 20.30 16.99
N ASN A 572 19.96 20.64 16.67
CA ASN A 572 18.80 20.32 17.51
C ASN A 572 18.14 19.01 17.07
N ILE A 573 18.13 18.04 17.98
CA ILE A 573 17.47 16.76 17.84
C ILE A 573 15.95 16.97 17.86
N LYS A 574 15.30 16.65 16.74
CA LYS A 574 13.84 16.84 16.55
C LYS A 574 13.01 15.59 16.85
N ARG A 575 13.66 14.46 17.12
CA ARG A 575 13.02 13.16 17.31
C ARG A 575 13.29 12.60 18.69
N THR A 576 12.47 11.63 19.06
CA THR A 576 12.61 10.91 20.31
C THR A 576 13.30 9.57 20.07
N PHE A 577 14.27 9.27 20.91
CA PHE A 577 15.06 8.05 20.90
C PHE A 577 15.05 7.41 22.28
N SER A 578 15.42 6.13 22.35
CA SER A 578 15.68 5.44 23.60
C SER A 578 16.84 4.46 23.44
N CYS A 579 17.26 3.84 24.53
CA CYS A 579 18.29 2.80 24.49
C CYS A 579 17.93 1.62 23.56
N THR A 580 16.65 1.40 23.28
CA THR A 580 16.15 0.32 22.41
C THR A 580 16.03 0.72 20.94
N SER A 581 16.20 2.01 20.60
CA SER A 581 16.19 2.49 19.21
C SER A 581 17.30 1.80 18.40
N ARG A 582 16.99 1.43 17.14
CA ARG A 582 17.86 0.68 16.21
C ARG A 582 18.03 1.44 14.91
N ASN A 583 18.95 1.04 14.02
CA ASN A 583 19.12 1.65 12.69
C ASN A 583 19.20 3.19 12.72
N LEU A 584 20.16 3.74 13.45
CA LEU A 584 20.25 5.17 13.73
C LEU A 584 21.70 5.68 13.71
N ILE A 585 21.82 6.99 13.54
CA ILE A 585 23.01 7.78 13.83
C ILE A 585 22.92 8.22 15.29
N TYR A 586 23.99 7.99 16.05
CA TYR A 586 24.12 8.41 17.44
C TYR A 586 25.35 9.31 17.62
N ALA A 587 25.38 10.02 18.74
CA ALA A 587 26.51 10.83 19.14
C ALA A 587 26.98 10.43 20.55
N ILE A 588 28.29 10.50 20.78
CA ILE A 588 28.90 10.40 22.12
C ILE A 588 29.59 11.73 22.41
N SER A 589 29.28 12.30 23.56
CA SER A 589 29.84 13.55 24.08
C SER A 589 30.50 13.32 25.43
N CYS A 590 31.39 14.22 25.83
CA CYS A 590 32.08 14.18 27.11
C CYS A 590 31.57 15.29 28.05
N LEU A 591 31.31 14.96 29.31
CA LEU A 591 30.91 15.95 30.32
C LEU A 591 31.98 17.00 30.62
N LYS A 592 33.27 16.64 30.49
CA LYS A 592 34.41 17.53 30.79
C LYS A 592 34.87 18.34 29.57
N CYS A 593 34.53 17.90 28.36
CA CYS A 593 34.94 18.53 27.11
C CYS A 593 33.72 18.89 26.26
N PRO A 594 33.09 20.07 26.48
CA PRO A 594 31.79 20.41 25.90
C PRO A 594 31.76 20.52 24.37
N LYS A 595 32.92 20.72 23.73
CA LYS A 595 33.05 20.76 22.25
C LYS A 595 33.47 19.43 21.63
N VAL A 596 33.82 18.42 22.43
CA VAL A 596 34.30 17.13 21.94
C VAL A 596 33.12 16.22 21.67
N LEU A 597 32.94 15.84 20.40
CA LEU A 597 31.83 15.03 19.92
C LEU A 597 32.33 13.90 19.02
N TYR A 598 31.70 12.73 19.15
CA TYR A 598 31.82 11.59 18.26
C TYR A 598 30.48 11.33 17.59
N ILE A 599 30.47 11.10 16.28
CA ILE A 599 29.30 10.62 15.54
C ILE A 599 29.53 9.18 15.10
N GLY A 600 28.53 8.33 15.26
CA GLY A 600 28.59 6.93 14.84
C GLY A 600 27.27 6.40 14.31
N GLU A 601 27.33 5.31 13.54
CA GLU A 601 26.14 4.56 13.11
C GLU A 601 25.94 3.21 13.82
N THR A 602 24.68 2.75 13.89
CA THR A 602 24.35 1.40 14.33
C THR A 602 23.10 0.86 13.64
N GLU A 603 23.14 -0.39 13.19
CA GLU A 603 21.95 -1.14 12.81
C GLU A 603 21.24 -1.77 14.02
N ARG A 604 22.01 -2.20 15.02
CA ARG A 604 21.53 -2.78 16.28
C ARG A 604 21.02 -1.70 17.23
N THR A 605 20.53 -2.11 18.40
CA THR A 605 20.08 -1.16 19.42
C THR A 605 21.20 -0.23 19.84
N LEU A 606 20.86 1.01 20.18
CA LEU A 606 21.78 1.97 20.77
C LEU A 606 22.45 1.39 22.01
N SER A 607 21.72 0.65 22.85
CA SER A 607 22.30 0.01 24.03
C SER A 607 23.40 -0.98 23.72
N THR A 608 23.21 -1.82 22.69
CA THR A 608 24.22 -2.79 22.28
C THR A 608 25.48 -2.06 21.81
N ARG A 609 25.31 -1.04 20.95
CA ARG A 609 26.44 -0.32 20.38
C ARG A 609 27.19 0.49 21.42
N PHE A 610 26.49 1.16 22.33
CA PHE A 610 27.14 1.94 23.36
C PHE A 610 27.85 1.06 24.40
N THR A 611 27.30 -0.11 24.71
CA THR A 611 27.98 -1.09 25.59
C THR A 611 29.31 -1.56 24.99
N GLU A 612 29.42 -1.67 23.68
CA GLU A 612 30.69 -1.96 23.01
C GLU A 612 31.71 -0.85 23.19
N HIS A 613 31.29 0.42 23.08
CA HIS A 613 32.17 1.56 23.40
C HIS A 613 32.64 1.53 24.86
N LEU A 614 31.74 1.23 25.80
CA LEU A 614 32.10 1.08 27.21
C LEU A 614 33.09 -0.08 27.44
N ALA A 615 32.93 -1.19 26.71
CA ALA A 615 33.88 -2.30 26.74
C ALA A 615 35.23 -1.91 26.15
N ASP A 616 35.25 -1.17 25.03
CA ASP A 616 36.48 -0.66 24.42
C ASP A 616 37.24 0.28 25.36
N ILE A 617 36.53 1.14 26.12
CA ILE A 617 37.12 1.99 27.17
C ILE A 617 37.73 1.11 28.28
N ARG A 618 36.94 0.16 28.83
CA ARG A 618 37.37 -0.73 29.92
C ARG A 618 38.61 -1.55 29.58
N HIS A 619 38.68 -2.07 28.36
CA HIS A 619 39.79 -2.89 27.88
C HIS A 619 40.91 -2.08 27.20
N ARG A 620 40.87 -0.74 27.29
CA ARG A 620 41.88 0.17 26.71
C ARG A 620 42.20 -0.12 25.24
N ARG A 621 41.18 -0.41 24.44
CA ARG A 621 41.36 -0.69 23.01
C ARG A 621 41.74 0.58 22.25
N CYS A 622 42.53 0.43 21.18
CA CYS A 622 42.98 1.54 20.33
C CYS A 622 41.86 2.04 19.39
N ARG A 623 40.84 2.69 19.97
CA ARG A 623 39.72 3.35 19.27
C ARG A 623 39.63 4.79 19.76
N SER A 624 39.23 5.73 18.90
CA SER A 624 39.26 7.16 19.22
C SER A 624 38.43 7.54 20.46
N VAL A 625 37.22 6.99 20.59
CA VAL A 625 36.38 7.16 21.79
C VAL A 625 37.08 6.61 23.03
N ALA A 626 37.64 5.40 22.94
CA ALA A 626 38.33 4.76 24.05
C ALA A 626 39.61 5.50 24.46
N GLN A 627 40.37 6.04 23.51
CA GLN A 627 41.57 6.84 23.78
C GLN A 627 41.24 8.12 24.54
N HIS A 628 40.16 8.82 24.15
CA HIS A 628 39.71 10.03 24.85
C HIS A 628 39.34 9.75 26.30
N PHE A 629 38.48 8.74 26.55
CA PHE A 629 38.02 8.42 27.91
C PHE A 629 39.05 7.66 28.77
N ASN A 630 40.18 7.22 28.20
CA ASN A 630 41.31 6.65 28.92
C ASN A 630 42.46 7.66 29.14
N SER A 631 42.31 8.91 28.69
CA SER A 631 43.29 9.98 28.94
C SER A 631 43.29 10.43 30.40
N SER A 632 44.36 11.10 30.85
CA SER A 632 44.69 11.38 32.25
C SER A 632 43.69 12.20 33.08
N ASN A 633 42.55 12.62 32.50
CA ASN A 633 41.50 13.37 33.20
C ASN A 633 40.06 12.86 32.93
N HIS A 634 39.90 11.72 32.26
CA HIS A 634 38.59 11.21 31.84
C HIS A 634 38.32 9.80 32.35
N THR A 635 37.04 9.46 32.46
CA THR A 635 36.56 8.12 32.81
C THR A 635 35.37 7.76 31.93
N SER A 636 34.99 6.47 31.90
CA SER A 636 33.78 6.04 31.20
C SER A 636 32.50 6.71 31.73
N LEU A 637 32.48 7.15 32.99
CA LEU A 637 31.35 7.86 33.61
C LEU A 637 31.14 9.26 33.02
N ASP A 638 32.16 9.83 32.38
CA ASP A 638 32.07 11.14 31.72
C ASP A 638 31.39 11.05 30.34
N ALA A 639 31.19 9.84 29.80
CA ALA A 639 30.57 9.63 28.49
C ALA A 639 29.05 9.82 28.54
N ARG A 640 28.51 10.57 27.57
CA ARG A 640 27.07 10.76 27.37
C ARG A 640 26.67 10.43 25.95
N VAL A 641 25.60 9.65 25.77
CA VAL A 641 25.14 9.17 24.46
C VAL A 641 23.74 9.71 24.11
N LYS A 642 23.56 10.04 22.83
CA LYS A 642 22.29 10.53 22.26
C LYS A 642 22.01 9.87 20.90
N GLY A 643 20.75 9.54 20.63
CA GLY A 643 20.29 9.32 19.27
C GLY A 643 20.15 10.65 18.52
N VAL A 644 20.64 10.71 17.29
CA VAL A 644 20.65 11.93 16.46
C VAL A 644 19.61 11.81 15.36
N TRP A 645 19.65 10.71 14.61
CA TRP A 645 18.83 10.55 13.41
C TRP A 645 18.46 9.09 13.17
N GLN A 646 17.18 8.83 12.90
CA GLN A 646 16.62 7.49 12.66
C GLN A 646 16.54 7.19 11.15
N MET A 647 17.09 6.06 10.71
CA MET A 647 16.99 5.59 9.32
C MET A 647 15.74 4.73 9.12
N TYR A 648 15.11 4.88 7.95
CA TYR A 648 13.94 4.07 7.52
C TYR A 648 14.24 3.15 6.31
N SER A 649 15.44 3.24 5.71
CA SER A 649 15.89 2.44 4.55
C SER A 649 17.19 1.66 4.85
N THR A 650 17.65 0.85 3.86
CA THR A 650 18.78 -0.10 3.92
C THR A 650 20.18 0.53 4.09
N SER A 651 21.15 -0.29 4.48
CA SER A 651 22.49 0.03 5.01
C SER A 651 23.38 1.03 4.27
N THR A 652 23.21 1.24 2.96
CA THR A 652 24.11 2.08 2.15
C THR A 652 23.89 3.58 2.39
N ASP A 653 22.67 3.99 2.75
CA ASP A 653 22.34 5.41 2.98
C ASP A 653 22.87 5.91 4.34
N ARG A 654 23.01 5.01 5.32
CA ARG A 654 23.36 5.39 6.72
C ARG A 654 24.79 5.89 6.86
N LYS A 655 25.75 5.29 6.14
CA LYS A 655 27.15 5.75 6.09
C LYS A 655 27.30 7.14 5.46
N GLN A 656 26.50 7.43 4.43
CA GLN A 656 26.51 8.77 3.82
C GLN A 656 25.99 9.81 4.82
N VAL A 657 24.87 9.51 5.48
CA VAL A 657 24.29 10.41 6.50
C VAL A 657 25.24 10.59 7.68
N GLU A 658 25.91 9.54 8.13
CA GLU A 658 26.99 9.62 9.14
C GLU A 658 28.09 10.57 8.69
N SER A 659 28.58 10.43 7.46
CA SER A 659 29.62 11.30 6.89
C SER A 659 29.18 12.76 6.80
N ASP A 660 27.93 13.02 6.37
CA ASP A 660 27.36 14.36 6.31
C ASP A 660 27.28 15.00 7.72
N PHE A 661 26.93 14.21 8.75
CA PHE A 661 26.95 14.70 10.13
C PHE A 661 28.37 14.98 10.63
N ILE A 662 29.34 14.11 10.35
CA ILE A 662 30.74 14.29 10.74
C ILE A 662 31.31 15.57 10.12
N LEU A 663 31.13 15.75 8.80
CA LEU A 663 31.59 16.94 8.08
C LEU A 663 30.89 18.20 8.59
N SER A 664 29.58 18.14 8.77
CA SER A 664 28.81 19.35 9.05
C SER A 664 28.89 19.81 10.51
N LEU A 665 29.14 18.91 11.45
CA LEU A 665 29.39 19.24 12.86
C LEU A 665 30.89 19.46 13.15
N GLY A 666 31.77 19.05 12.24
CA GLY A 666 33.22 19.19 12.37
C GLY A 666 33.83 18.21 13.36
N THR A 667 33.32 16.97 13.47
CA THR A 667 33.74 16.02 14.52
C THR A 667 35.00 15.22 14.19
N SER A 668 35.68 15.53 13.07
CA SER A 668 36.95 14.90 12.70
C SER A 668 38.10 15.41 13.58
N THR A 669 39.12 14.58 13.82
CA THR A 669 40.33 14.99 14.54
C THR A 669 41.07 16.12 13.80
N PRO A 670 41.61 17.14 14.51
CA PRO A 670 41.80 17.22 15.96
C PRO A 670 40.61 17.77 16.77
N ASP A 671 39.61 18.36 16.12
CA ASP A 671 38.55 19.11 16.81
C ASP A 671 37.43 18.22 17.39
N GLY A 672 37.30 16.98 16.89
CA GLY A 672 36.42 15.95 17.46
C GLY A 672 37.05 14.56 17.54
N LEU A 673 36.22 13.54 17.75
CA LEU A 673 36.65 12.16 18.02
C LEU A 673 36.58 11.23 16.80
N ASN A 674 36.06 11.66 15.67
CA ASN A 674 36.06 10.84 14.45
C ASN A 674 37.45 10.88 13.81
N ALA A 675 37.99 9.74 13.41
CA ALA A 675 39.24 9.71 12.64
C ALA A 675 39.03 10.46 11.30
N LYS A 676 40.05 11.19 10.82
CA LYS A 676 40.02 11.81 9.49
C LYS A 676 39.65 10.73 8.45
N MET A 677 38.58 10.99 7.69
CA MET A 677 38.10 10.11 6.62
C MET A 677 39.06 10.07 5.45
#